data_AF-A0A2W1EV08-F1
#
_entry.id   AF-A0A2W1EV08-F1
#
_cell.length_a   1.000
_cell.length_b   1.000
_cell.length_c   1.000
_cell.angle_alpha   90.00
_cell.angle_beta   90.00
_cell.angle_gamma   90.00
#
_symmetry.space_group_name_H-M   'P 1'
#
loop_
_entity.id
_entity.type
_entity.pdbx_description
1 polymer ?
#
loop_
_entity_poly.entity_id
_entity_poly.type
_entity_poly.pdbx_seq_one_letter_code
_entity_poly.pdbx_strand_id
1 'polypeptide(L)'
;MLRASILRARPAVRPLARAARPQWHVAQRFYVDDKKNLGETAVPNPAPTTQPSSSPSNPTPVQENTIPASEVPKGPPAPDSTIGASRDAPTTQPSTTPPTGTGTASVAPDPIKPLPKKKRRRFRRFLLWLTILSGLGYAGGVWYSLVSDNFHDFFTEYIPYGEDAVAYFEEREFRRRFPGRAGEPRLHPQISGENKVTIPGRSGLTARPAKENSSDLASRGPHVSAVDDNKKQDKTESGGQQPKVSSQTPVAKEQPVQATETASSKAITPLDHLNVPSATEPVVQDVVKIVNDIITVVNADNAHDGKYNSALDKAKSELTKVVSDINAMKETLEQQAEAKVKAAHAEFDQAAKELIQRLDHQMQAQETQFKEEFENERERLSQSYKERLQSELQAAQKVYEQSLKNRLLEQSIKMQKSFTATVRERVEAEREGRLGKLNELSSSVHELEKLTAEWNSVVDANLKTQHLVVAVEAVKSALETQVVPKPFVTELAALKEIAADDPVVSAAIASINPAAYQRGIPSSALLIDRFRRVAGEVRKAALLPEDAGMASHLASLAMSKVLFKKSGLAVGADVEAVLARTEVLLEEGDLDAAAREMNGLQGWAKVLSKDWLSECRRVLEVKQALDVIATEARLNSLLID
;
A
#
# COMPACT_ATOMS: atom_id res chain seq x y z
N MET A 1 -22.45 89.82 -20.91
CA MET A 1 -23.86 89.47 -21.26
C MET A 1 -23.86 88.19 -22.09
N LEU A 2 -25.02 87.51 -22.24
CA LEU A 2 -25.20 86.18 -22.86
C LEU A 2 -24.49 85.05 -22.05
N ARG A 3 -25.21 84.23 -21.28
CA ARG A 3 -26.03 83.04 -21.65
C ARG A 3 -25.15 81.96 -22.31
N ALA A 4 -24.67 80.96 -21.55
CA ALA A 4 -25.36 79.70 -21.17
C ALA A 4 -25.46 78.71 -22.37
N SER A 5 -25.21 77.39 -22.25
CA SER A 5 -25.41 76.50 -21.10
C SER A 5 -24.67 75.13 -21.21
N ILE A 6 -24.52 74.38 -20.08
CA ILE A 6 -24.93 72.94 -19.86
C ILE A 6 -24.45 71.88 -20.90
N LEU A 7 -23.78 70.73 -20.62
CA LEU A 7 -23.44 69.93 -19.41
C LEU A 7 -22.12 69.12 -19.67
N ARG A 8 -21.13 69.08 -18.76
CA ARG A 8 -20.85 68.07 -17.69
C ARG A 8 -20.27 66.70 -18.10
N ALA A 9 -18.94 66.56 -17.99
CA ALA A 9 -18.25 65.33 -17.57
C ALA A 9 -16.99 65.68 -16.76
N ARG A 10 -16.58 64.84 -15.79
CA ARG A 10 -15.42 65.04 -14.87
C ARG A 10 -14.86 63.65 -14.43
N PRO A 11 -13.68 63.52 -13.78
CA PRO A 11 -12.57 62.90 -14.52
C PRO A 11 -11.77 61.78 -13.79
N ALA A 12 -10.93 61.11 -14.59
CA ALA A 12 -9.60 60.58 -14.26
C ALA A 12 -9.40 59.31 -13.38
N VAL A 13 -8.19 58.76 -13.54
CA VAL A 13 -7.47 57.76 -12.72
C VAL A 13 -7.89 56.28 -12.80
N ARG A 14 -7.07 55.48 -13.52
CA ARG A 14 -6.50 54.17 -13.06
C ARG A 14 -5.31 53.74 -13.96
N PRO A 15 -4.46 52.77 -13.54
CA PRO A 15 -3.03 52.76 -13.89
C PRO A 15 -2.61 51.86 -15.06
N LEU A 16 -1.32 51.98 -15.42
CA LEU A 16 -0.61 51.16 -16.40
C LEU A 16 -0.39 49.72 -15.92
N ALA A 17 -0.72 48.75 -16.77
CA ALA A 17 -0.15 47.40 -16.78
C ALA A 17 -0.07 46.92 -18.24
N ARG A 18 1.08 46.37 -18.66
CA ARG A 18 1.25 45.82 -20.02
C ARG A 18 0.82 44.35 -20.08
N ALA A 19 0.20 43.96 -21.19
CA ALA A 19 -0.24 42.59 -21.43
C ALA A 19 0.76 41.79 -22.28
N ALA A 20 0.82 40.48 -22.03
CA ALA A 20 1.34 39.47 -22.95
C ALA A 20 0.34 38.30 -22.97
N ARG A 21 0.19 37.62 -24.11
CA ARG A 21 -0.82 36.58 -24.34
C ARG A 21 -0.18 35.19 -24.50
N PRO A 22 -0.82 34.10 -24.02
CA PRO A 22 -0.62 32.78 -24.60
C PRO A 22 -1.35 32.70 -25.96
N GLN A 23 -0.79 31.94 -26.91
CA GLN A 23 -1.41 31.71 -28.22
C GLN A 23 -2.20 30.39 -28.22
N TRP A 24 -3.33 30.37 -28.92
CA TRP A 24 -4.01 29.15 -29.37
C TRP A 24 -4.05 29.17 -30.90
N HIS A 25 -3.74 28.05 -31.54
CA HIS A 25 -3.95 27.85 -32.98
C HIS A 25 -4.80 26.61 -33.23
N VAL A 26 -5.53 26.65 -34.35
CA VAL A 26 -6.62 25.73 -34.68
C VAL A 26 -6.14 24.67 -35.68
N ALA A 27 -6.60 23.43 -35.51
CA ALA A 27 -6.56 22.38 -36.52
C ALA A 27 -8.01 22.07 -36.99
N GLN A 28 -8.17 21.74 -38.27
CA GLN A 28 -9.47 21.68 -38.94
C GLN A 28 -10.13 20.29 -38.85
N ARG A 29 -11.45 20.24 -39.07
CA ARG A 29 -12.22 19.00 -39.25
C ARG A 29 -12.30 18.64 -40.73
N PHE A 30 -12.33 17.34 -41.01
CA PHE A 30 -12.90 16.77 -42.23
C PHE A 30 -13.89 15.65 -41.85
N TYR A 31 -14.84 15.36 -42.75
CA TYR A 31 -15.88 14.34 -42.59
C TYR A 31 -16.10 13.67 -43.94
N VAL A 32 -16.16 12.34 -43.96
CA VAL A 32 -16.82 11.52 -44.99
C VAL A 32 -17.43 10.34 -44.25
N ASP A 33 -18.68 10.01 -44.53
CA ASP A 33 -19.36 8.82 -44.00
C ASP A 33 -18.81 7.53 -44.62
N ASP A 34 -18.86 6.43 -43.87
CA ASP A 34 -19.61 5.27 -44.37
C ASP A 34 -20.19 4.43 -43.23
N LYS A 35 -21.22 3.64 -43.53
CA LYS A 35 -22.00 2.85 -42.56
C LYS A 35 -21.68 1.37 -42.67
N LYS A 36 -21.31 0.71 -41.56
CA LYS A 36 -22.04 -0.49 -41.06
C LYS A 36 -21.51 -1.13 -39.78
N ASN A 37 -22.46 -1.83 -39.14
CA ASN A 37 -22.34 -2.97 -38.23
C ASN A 37 -21.86 -2.72 -36.80
N LEU A 38 -22.35 -3.61 -35.91
CA LEU A 38 -22.29 -3.54 -34.46
C LEU A 38 -21.30 -4.56 -33.90
N GLY A 39 -20.62 -4.18 -32.83
CA GLY A 39 -20.14 -5.11 -31.81
C GLY A 39 -18.82 -5.82 -32.07
N GLU A 40 -17.72 -5.27 -31.54
CA GLU A 40 -16.66 -6.07 -30.94
C GLU A 40 -15.84 -5.23 -29.94
N THR A 41 -15.67 -5.74 -28.72
CA THR A 41 -14.78 -5.14 -27.71
C THR A 41 -13.41 -5.81 -27.77
N ALA A 42 -12.47 -5.18 -28.46
CA ALA A 42 -11.12 -5.72 -28.65
C ALA A 42 -10.32 -5.79 -27.33
N VAL A 43 -10.10 -7.00 -26.83
CA VAL A 43 -9.14 -7.30 -25.75
C VAL A 43 -7.82 -7.74 -26.38
N PRO A 44 -6.66 -7.18 -25.98
CA PRO A 44 -5.40 -7.51 -26.62
C PRO A 44 -4.82 -8.87 -26.16
N ASN A 45 -4.82 -9.82 -27.10
CA ASN A 45 -3.89 -10.94 -27.26
C ASN A 45 -3.96 -12.14 -26.26
N PRO A 46 -4.47 -13.31 -26.68
CA PRO A 46 -4.40 -14.57 -25.92
C PRO A 46 -3.09 -15.36 -26.15
N ALA A 47 -2.80 -16.30 -25.26
CA ALA A 47 -1.70 -17.27 -25.39
C ALA A 47 -2.08 -18.45 -26.32
N PRO A 48 -1.11 -19.19 -26.91
CA PRO A 48 -1.39 -20.15 -27.99
C PRO A 48 -2.01 -21.47 -27.52
N THR A 49 -3.07 -21.89 -28.22
CA THR A 49 -3.72 -23.21 -28.06
C THR A 49 -2.94 -24.31 -28.78
N THR A 50 -2.65 -25.42 -28.10
CA THR A 50 -2.15 -26.65 -28.73
C THR A 50 -3.29 -27.56 -29.17
N GLN A 51 -3.26 -28.03 -30.42
CA GLN A 51 -4.14 -29.10 -30.91
C GLN A 51 -3.47 -30.47 -30.74
N PRO A 52 -4.18 -31.50 -30.25
CA PRO A 52 -3.85 -32.89 -30.51
C PRO A 52 -4.49 -33.35 -31.83
N SER A 53 -3.76 -34.16 -32.61
CA SER A 53 -4.21 -34.69 -33.90
C SER A 53 -5.16 -35.88 -33.78
N SER A 54 -6.03 -36.06 -34.78
CA SER A 54 -6.94 -37.20 -34.91
C SER A 54 -6.35 -38.30 -35.81
N SER A 55 -6.61 -39.58 -35.47
CA SER A 55 -6.75 -40.74 -36.39
C SER A 55 -7.03 -42.05 -35.59
N PRO A 56 -7.61 -43.11 -36.19
CA PRO A 56 -8.69 -43.86 -35.51
C PRO A 56 -8.54 -45.40 -35.44
N SER A 57 -9.35 -46.06 -34.60
CA SER A 57 -9.96 -47.38 -34.91
C SER A 57 -11.06 -47.86 -33.93
N ASN A 58 -12.19 -48.30 -34.52
CA ASN A 58 -13.23 -49.25 -34.05
C ASN A 58 -14.05 -49.07 -32.72
N PRO A 59 -15.25 -49.71 -32.61
CA PRO A 59 -16.27 -49.34 -31.61
C PRO A 59 -16.91 -50.49 -30.77
N THR A 60 -17.39 -50.14 -29.56
CA THR A 60 -18.48 -50.81 -28.77
C THR A 60 -18.31 -52.27 -28.29
N PRO A 61 -19.09 -52.78 -27.30
CA PRO A 61 -19.93 -52.10 -26.29
C PRO A 61 -19.72 -52.54 -24.80
N VAL A 62 -20.35 -51.77 -23.91
CA VAL A 62 -20.74 -51.99 -22.48
C VAL A 62 -20.51 -53.37 -21.82
N GLN A 63 -19.63 -53.40 -20.78
CA GLN A 63 -19.64 -54.25 -19.54
C GLN A 63 -18.37 -53.90 -18.69
N GLU A 64 -18.24 -54.09 -17.35
CA GLU A 64 -19.20 -54.22 -16.23
C GLU A 64 -18.50 -54.00 -14.84
N ASN A 65 -19.30 -53.85 -13.77
CA ASN A 65 -19.12 -54.19 -12.33
C ASN A 65 -17.75 -54.05 -11.55
N THR A 66 -17.87 -53.46 -10.33
CA THR A 66 -17.11 -53.74 -9.05
C THR A 66 -16.18 -52.65 -8.45
N ILE A 67 -16.73 -51.83 -7.52
CA ILE A 67 -16.45 -51.73 -6.04
C ILE A 67 -14.96 -51.75 -5.54
N PRO A 68 -14.51 -51.03 -4.45
CA PRO A 68 -15.23 -50.23 -3.42
C PRO A 68 -14.71 -48.77 -3.23
N ALA A 69 -15.21 -48.07 -2.21
CA ALA A 69 -14.71 -46.76 -1.73
C ALA A 69 -14.06 -46.85 -0.33
N SER A 70 -12.88 -46.23 -0.18
CA SER A 70 -12.14 -45.94 1.05
C SER A 70 -10.94 -45.04 0.66
N GLU A 71 -10.45 -44.03 1.39
CA GLU A 71 -10.74 -43.54 2.75
C GLU A 71 -10.82 -42.00 2.78
N VAL A 72 -11.53 -41.42 3.76
CA VAL A 72 -11.48 -39.99 4.08
C VAL A 72 -10.93 -39.84 5.51
N PRO A 73 -9.86 -39.06 5.76
CA PRO A 73 -9.26 -38.96 7.09
C PRO A 73 -10.20 -38.36 8.15
N LYS A 74 -10.34 -39.06 9.29
CA LYS A 74 -10.95 -38.53 10.52
C LYS A 74 -9.88 -38.00 11.48
N GLY A 75 -10.25 -37.01 12.29
CA GLY A 75 -9.36 -36.41 13.31
C GLY A 75 -9.15 -37.30 14.55
N PRO A 76 -8.09 -37.03 15.35
CA PRO A 76 -7.74 -37.82 16.53
C PRO A 76 -8.66 -37.56 17.74
N PRO A 77 -8.84 -38.55 18.65
CA PRO A 77 -9.70 -38.45 19.83
C PRO A 77 -9.00 -37.86 21.07
N ALA A 78 -9.81 -37.53 22.10
CA ALA A 78 -9.35 -37.24 23.45
C ALA A 78 -9.32 -38.52 24.32
N PRO A 79 -8.43 -38.61 25.33
CA PRO A 79 -8.34 -39.77 26.23
C PRO A 79 -9.36 -39.71 27.38
N ASP A 80 -9.68 -40.87 27.94
CA ASP A 80 -10.77 -41.11 28.88
C ASP A 80 -10.35 -41.12 30.38
N SER A 81 -11.31 -41.41 31.26
CA SER A 81 -11.34 -40.99 32.68
C SER A 81 -10.99 -42.06 33.76
N THR A 82 -11.25 -41.69 35.04
CA THR A 82 -11.09 -42.43 36.33
C THR A 82 -9.71 -42.30 37.02
N ILE A 83 -9.57 -42.17 38.35
CA ILE A 83 -10.46 -42.31 39.53
C ILE A 83 -10.23 -41.07 40.46
N GLY A 84 -11.14 -40.52 41.28
CA GLY A 84 -12.55 -40.82 41.60
C GLY A 84 -12.81 -40.91 43.12
N ALA A 85 -13.46 -39.91 43.76
CA ALA A 85 -13.79 -39.92 45.19
C ALA A 85 -15.07 -39.13 45.58
N SER A 86 -15.73 -39.60 46.64
CA SER A 86 -16.88 -39.07 47.44
C SER A 86 -17.14 -37.54 47.46
N ARG A 87 -18.36 -37.02 47.74
CA ARG A 87 -19.49 -37.57 48.53
C ARG A 87 -20.86 -36.90 48.23
N ASP A 88 -21.91 -37.36 48.89
CA ASP A 88 -23.35 -37.08 48.67
C ASP A 88 -23.84 -35.64 48.97
N ALA A 89 -25.01 -35.29 48.40
CA ALA A 89 -25.81 -34.10 48.74
C ALA A 89 -26.75 -34.37 49.94
N PRO A 90 -27.37 -33.33 50.56
CA PRO A 90 -28.74 -32.97 50.12
C PRO A 90 -29.11 -31.46 50.21
N THR A 91 -30.33 -31.15 49.76
CA THR A 91 -30.96 -29.82 49.70
C THR A 91 -31.43 -29.26 51.06
N THR A 92 -31.39 -27.93 51.24
CA THR A 92 -32.09 -27.21 52.34
C THR A 92 -32.67 -25.84 51.93
N GLN A 93 -33.95 -25.61 52.27
CA GLN A 93 -34.62 -24.32 52.55
C GLN A 93 -34.84 -24.23 54.10
N PRO A 94 -35.34 -23.15 54.79
CA PRO A 94 -36.47 -22.26 54.40
C PRO A 94 -36.62 -20.83 55.04
N SER A 95 -37.82 -20.23 54.82
CA SER A 95 -38.66 -19.38 55.70
C SER A 95 -38.30 -17.93 56.13
N THR A 96 -38.92 -16.97 55.42
CA THR A 96 -39.80 -15.85 55.87
C THR A 96 -39.90 -15.40 57.35
N THR A 97 -39.94 -14.08 57.60
CA THR A 97 -41.08 -13.33 58.23
C THR A 97 -40.91 -11.78 58.11
N PRO A 98 -41.98 -10.95 58.21
CA PRO A 98 -41.95 -9.50 57.94
C PRO A 98 -42.08 -8.60 59.19
N PRO A 99 -42.00 -7.26 59.03
CA PRO A 99 -43.07 -6.40 59.59
C PRO A 99 -43.54 -5.25 58.68
N THR A 100 -44.71 -4.70 59.02
CA THR A 100 -45.46 -3.64 58.32
C THR A 100 -44.96 -2.22 58.63
N GLY A 101 -45.02 -1.27 57.67
CA GLY A 101 -44.73 0.14 57.92
C GLY A 101 -45.17 1.10 56.79
N THR A 102 -46.16 1.94 57.08
CA THR A 102 -46.74 3.06 56.30
C THR A 102 -45.82 3.77 55.29
N GLY A 103 -46.30 4.01 54.07
CA GLY A 103 -45.57 4.74 53.02
C GLY A 103 -46.08 6.17 52.74
N THR A 104 -45.36 6.87 51.87
CA THR A 104 -45.77 8.12 51.18
C THR A 104 -45.26 8.08 49.73
N ALA A 105 -45.95 8.77 48.82
CA ALA A 105 -45.55 8.81 47.41
C ALA A 105 -44.38 9.79 47.18
N SER A 106 -43.44 9.42 46.29
CA SER A 106 -42.43 10.33 45.75
C SER A 106 -42.18 10.07 44.28
N VAL A 107 -42.03 11.17 43.55
CA VAL A 107 -41.97 11.31 42.09
C VAL A 107 -40.85 10.47 41.45
N ALA A 108 -41.11 9.89 40.28
CA ALA A 108 -40.08 9.21 39.49
C ALA A 108 -38.98 10.19 39.03
N PRO A 109 -37.68 9.86 39.15
CA PRO A 109 -36.61 10.77 38.77
C PRO A 109 -36.55 10.98 37.25
N ASP A 110 -36.57 12.24 36.83
CA ASP A 110 -36.42 12.64 35.43
C ASP A 110 -35.12 12.10 34.77
N PRO A 111 -35.13 11.85 33.45
CA PRO A 111 -33.98 11.28 32.74
C PRO A 111 -32.74 12.17 32.82
N ILE A 112 -31.65 11.58 33.33
CA ILE A 112 -30.36 12.25 33.54
C ILE A 112 -29.79 12.73 32.20
N LYS A 113 -29.76 14.05 31.99
CA LYS A 113 -29.19 14.68 30.79
C LYS A 113 -27.68 14.37 30.71
N PRO A 114 -27.15 13.89 29.57
CA PRO A 114 -25.76 13.43 29.47
C PRO A 114 -24.76 14.58 29.63
N LEU A 115 -23.71 14.37 30.44
CA LEU A 115 -22.68 15.38 30.69
C LEU A 115 -21.94 15.78 29.40
N PRO A 116 -21.65 17.08 29.18
CA PRO A 116 -20.95 17.54 27.98
C PRO A 116 -19.49 17.06 27.96
N LYS A 117 -19.12 16.32 26.90
CA LYS A 117 -17.77 15.76 26.69
C LYS A 117 -16.69 16.86 26.78
N LYS A 118 -15.76 16.73 27.74
CA LYS A 118 -14.70 17.73 28.02
C LYS A 118 -13.82 17.95 26.78
N LYS A 119 -13.82 19.18 26.24
CA LYS A 119 -13.18 19.54 24.97
C LYS A 119 -11.64 19.39 25.02
N ARG A 120 -11.02 18.88 23.93
CA ARG A 120 -9.56 18.62 23.75
C ARG A 120 -8.61 19.85 23.87
N ARG A 121 -9.05 20.99 24.42
CA ARG A 121 -8.27 22.24 24.51
C ARG A 121 -6.97 22.13 25.32
N ARG A 122 -6.89 21.27 26.36
CA ARG A 122 -5.67 21.11 27.16
C ARG A 122 -4.51 20.50 26.37
N PHE A 123 -4.74 19.39 25.65
CA PHE A 123 -3.72 18.75 24.82
C PHE A 123 -3.23 19.69 23.70
N ARG A 124 -4.13 20.41 23.02
CA ARG A 124 -3.71 21.39 21.98
C ARG A 124 -2.89 22.55 22.55
N ARG A 125 -3.14 22.99 23.80
CA ARG A 125 -2.29 23.99 24.48
C ARG A 125 -0.93 23.43 24.89
N PHE A 126 -0.89 22.21 25.41
CA PHE A 126 0.35 21.51 25.76
C PHE A 126 1.27 21.35 24.55
N LEU A 127 0.74 20.85 23.42
CA LEU A 127 1.51 20.66 22.20
C LEU A 127 2.09 22.00 21.67
N LEU A 128 1.29 23.08 21.73
CA LEU A 128 1.72 24.43 21.32
C LEU A 128 2.88 24.94 22.19
N TRP A 129 2.76 24.80 23.51
CA TRP A 129 3.82 25.16 24.45
C TRP A 129 5.09 24.33 24.23
N LEU A 130 4.96 23.02 23.99
CA LEU A 130 6.09 22.14 23.69
C LEU A 130 6.80 22.57 22.40
N THR A 131 6.07 22.90 21.33
CA THR A 131 6.69 23.42 20.09
C THR A 131 7.38 24.77 20.27
N ILE A 132 6.80 25.68 21.07
CA ILE A 132 7.41 27.00 21.35
C ILE A 132 8.67 26.84 22.20
N LEU A 133 8.61 26.03 23.27
CA LEU A 133 9.73 25.82 24.18
C LEU A 133 10.88 25.07 23.49
N SER A 134 10.58 24.09 22.64
CA SER A 134 11.57 23.41 21.80
C SER A 134 12.23 24.35 20.80
N GLY A 135 11.46 25.23 20.14
CA GLY A 135 12.01 26.21 19.19
C GLY A 135 12.90 27.27 19.87
N LEU A 136 12.49 27.75 21.05
CA LEU A 136 13.30 28.68 21.85
C LEU A 136 14.55 28.01 22.41
N GLY A 137 14.46 26.76 22.87
CA GLY A 137 15.62 25.98 23.33
C GLY A 137 16.64 25.74 22.22
N TYR A 138 16.17 25.38 21.02
CA TYR A 138 17.04 25.20 19.85
C TYR A 138 17.73 26.51 19.45
N ALA A 139 16.97 27.61 19.35
CA ALA A 139 17.53 28.94 19.01
C ALA A 139 18.51 29.46 20.08
N GLY A 140 18.26 29.18 21.36
CA GLY A 140 19.18 29.46 22.46
C GLY A 140 20.46 28.61 22.40
N GLY A 141 20.34 27.34 22.02
CA GLY A 141 21.49 26.45 21.78
C GLY A 141 22.38 26.95 20.65
N VAL A 142 21.80 27.24 19.47
CA VAL A 142 22.50 27.85 18.32
C VAL A 142 23.18 29.17 18.67
N TRP A 143 22.61 29.96 19.59
CA TRP A 143 23.25 31.18 20.07
C TRP A 143 24.42 30.90 21.02
N TYR A 144 24.31 29.90 21.89
CA TYR A 144 25.32 29.57 22.89
C TYR A 144 26.54 28.83 22.30
N SER A 145 26.34 28.04 21.23
CA SER A 145 27.42 27.44 20.43
C SER A 145 28.25 28.45 19.64
N LEU A 146 27.73 29.67 19.41
CA LEU A 146 28.50 30.80 18.84
C LEU A 146 29.34 31.54 19.89
N VAL A 147 29.20 31.20 21.17
CA VAL A 147 29.83 31.86 22.32
C VAL A 147 30.78 30.93 23.08
N SER A 148 30.63 29.61 22.95
CA SER A 148 31.47 28.63 23.66
C SER A 148 31.70 27.36 22.85
N ASP A 149 32.96 27.15 22.44
CA ASP A 149 33.41 26.05 21.60
C ASP A 149 33.08 24.67 22.22
N ASN A 150 33.26 24.50 23.54
CA ASN A 150 32.88 23.29 24.26
C ASN A 150 31.37 22.93 24.16
N PHE A 151 30.51 23.91 23.87
CA PHE A 151 29.09 23.67 23.59
C PHE A 151 28.80 23.62 22.08
N HIS A 152 29.66 24.20 21.23
CA HIS A 152 29.59 24.03 19.78
C HIS A 152 29.64 22.54 19.43
N ASP A 153 30.70 21.83 19.84
CA ASP A 153 30.89 20.40 19.53
C ASP A 153 29.73 19.55 20.05
N PHE A 154 29.24 19.84 21.27
CA PHE A 154 28.07 19.16 21.82
C PHE A 154 26.77 19.45 21.05
N PHE A 155 26.58 20.68 20.58
CA PHE A 155 25.38 21.07 19.82
C PHE A 155 25.41 20.54 18.39
N THR A 156 26.58 20.38 17.77
CA THR A 156 26.71 19.78 16.43
C THR A 156 26.66 18.25 16.47
N GLU A 157 27.24 17.59 17.48
CA GLU A 157 27.24 16.13 17.62
C GLU A 157 25.86 15.55 18.04
N TYR A 158 25.17 16.15 19.02
CA TYR A 158 23.98 15.53 19.65
C TYR A 158 22.62 16.10 19.21
N ILE A 159 22.58 17.25 18.51
CA ILE A 159 21.31 17.92 18.16
C ILE A 159 21.12 17.92 16.64
N PRO A 160 20.03 17.33 16.11
CA PRO A 160 19.86 17.14 14.68
C PRO A 160 19.71 18.47 13.94
N TYR A 161 20.46 18.61 12.84
CA TYR A 161 20.67 19.86 12.08
C TYR A 161 21.41 20.96 12.86
N GLY A 162 22.11 20.60 13.95
CA GLY A 162 22.91 21.52 14.75
C GLY A 162 24.03 22.18 13.94
N GLU A 163 24.80 21.37 13.19
CA GLU A 163 25.86 21.85 12.28
C GLU A 163 25.34 22.85 11.25
N ASP A 164 24.29 22.50 10.49
CA ASP A 164 23.66 23.36 9.47
C ASP A 164 23.21 24.70 10.07
N ALA A 165 22.58 24.64 11.26
CA ALA A 165 22.04 25.82 11.91
C ALA A 165 23.14 26.76 12.41
N VAL A 166 24.19 26.24 13.05
CA VAL A 166 25.30 27.06 13.54
C VAL A 166 26.12 27.60 12.39
N ALA A 167 26.50 26.77 11.42
CA ALA A 167 27.25 27.17 10.23
C ALA A 167 26.53 28.26 9.42
N TYR A 168 25.19 28.23 9.33
CA TYR A 168 24.41 29.28 8.67
C TYR A 168 24.55 30.65 9.37
N PHE A 169 24.58 30.69 10.71
CA PHE A 169 24.77 31.94 11.44
C PHE A 169 26.23 32.39 11.47
N GLU A 170 27.19 31.47 11.55
CA GLU A 170 28.62 31.76 11.39
C GLU A 170 28.91 32.34 10.02
N GLU A 171 28.39 31.75 8.93
CA GLU A 171 28.61 32.27 7.59
C GLU A 171 27.98 33.66 7.44
N ARG A 172 26.81 33.89 8.04
CA ARG A 172 26.14 35.20 8.05
C ARG A 172 26.94 36.26 8.84
N GLU A 173 27.56 35.89 9.95
CA GLU A 173 28.45 36.81 10.67
C GLU A 173 29.79 37.00 9.94
N PHE A 174 30.37 35.94 9.36
CA PHE A 174 31.58 36.02 8.54
C PHE A 174 31.37 36.94 7.33
N ARG A 175 30.25 36.83 6.62
CA ARG A 175 29.83 37.75 5.54
C ARG A 175 29.66 39.20 6.04
N ARG A 176 29.30 39.43 7.30
CA ARG A 176 29.21 40.76 7.93
C ARG A 176 30.59 41.31 8.36
N ARG A 177 31.48 40.46 8.85
CA ARG A 177 32.86 40.81 9.26
C ARG A 177 33.80 40.98 8.05
N PHE A 178 33.54 40.29 6.94
CA PHE A 178 34.36 40.27 5.72
C PHE A 178 33.54 40.48 4.43
N PRO A 179 32.94 41.68 4.22
CA PRO A 179 32.21 42.01 3.00
C PRO A 179 33.15 42.04 1.78
N GLY A 180 33.23 40.92 1.06
CA GLY A 180 34.07 40.78 -0.14
C GLY A 180 34.49 39.34 -0.46
N ARG A 181 34.48 38.42 0.51
CA ARG A 181 34.77 36.98 0.30
C ARG A 181 33.54 36.08 0.18
N ALA A 182 32.35 36.68 0.06
CA ALA A 182 31.05 36.00 0.10
C ALA A 182 30.69 35.31 -1.24
N GLY A 183 31.49 34.34 -1.68
CA GLY A 183 31.28 33.65 -2.95
C GLY A 183 32.04 32.31 -3.17
N GLU A 184 33.09 32.02 -2.40
CA GLU A 184 33.77 30.72 -2.46
C GLU A 184 33.14 29.73 -1.46
N PRO A 185 32.58 28.59 -1.91
CA PRO A 185 32.09 27.57 -1.00
C PRO A 185 33.27 26.84 -0.35
N ARG A 186 33.29 26.79 0.98
CA ARG A 186 34.23 25.95 1.73
C ARG A 186 33.85 24.47 1.59
N LEU A 187 34.38 23.83 0.56
CA LEU A 187 34.65 22.39 0.62
C LEU A 187 35.75 22.14 1.68
N HIS A 188 35.77 20.91 2.22
CA HIS A 188 36.68 20.50 3.30
C HIS A 188 38.15 20.83 3.01
N PRO A 189 38.98 21.10 4.05
CA PRO A 189 40.38 21.47 3.87
C PRO A 189 41.13 20.39 3.09
N GLN A 190 41.50 20.70 1.84
CA GLN A 190 42.25 19.77 1.00
C GLN A 190 43.66 19.61 1.56
N ILE A 191 44.05 18.35 1.82
CA ILE A 191 45.42 17.99 2.18
C ILE A 191 46.30 18.30 0.96
N SER A 192 47.38 19.06 1.19
CA SER A 192 48.30 19.48 0.14
C SER A 192 49.00 18.27 -0.51
N GLY A 193 48.84 18.05 -1.81
CA GLY A 193 49.59 16.98 -2.50
C GLY A 193 49.24 16.64 -3.95
N GLU A 194 47.99 16.76 -4.41
CA GLU A 194 47.58 16.20 -5.72
C GLU A 194 47.42 17.21 -6.87
N ASN A 195 47.88 16.81 -8.06
CA ASN A 195 47.76 17.59 -9.30
C ASN A 195 46.39 17.37 -9.95
N LYS A 196 45.59 18.43 -10.06
CA LYS A 196 44.19 18.40 -10.53
C LYS A 196 44.03 18.13 -12.03
N VAL A 197 44.01 16.85 -12.42
CA VAL A 197 43.60 16.44 -13.78
C VAL A 197 42.09 16.64 -13.95
N THR A 198 41.69 17.46 -14.93
CA THR A 198 40.27 17.78 -15.17
C THR A 198 39.69 16.90 -16.28
N ILE A 199 38.82 15.96 -15.91
CA ILE A 199 38.10 15.10 -16.86
C ILE A 199 36.82 15.84 -17.36
N PRO A 200 36.62 16.02 -18.67
CA PRO A 200 35.41 16.67 -19.20
C PRO A 200 34.16 15.80 -19.01
N GLY A 201 33.03 16.43 -18.69
CA GLY A 201 31.77 15.78 -18.25
C GLY A 201 30.99 15.01 -19.32
N ARG A 202 31.60 14.02 -19.98
CA ARG A 202 30.96 13.09 -20.92
C ARG A 202 31.37 11.62 -20.74
N SER A 203 31.78 11.22 -19.52
CA SER A 203 31.88 9.80 -19.13
C SER A 203 30.71 9.43 -18.23
N GLY A 204 29.90 8.45 -18.65
CA GLY A 204 28.61 8.13 -18.05
C GLY A 204 28.69 7.16 -16.87
N LEU A 205 29.26 7.59 -15.74
CA LEU A 205 29.32 6.80 -14.50
C LEU A 205 28.71 7.59 -13.33
N THR A 206 27.58 7.09 -12.81
CA THR A 206 26.88 7.72 -11.69
C THR A 206 27.41 7.20 -10.35
N ALA A 207 28.02 8.10 -9.57
CA ALA A 207 28.39 7.80 -8.19
C ALA A 207 27.14 7.52 -7.36
N ARG A 208 27.12 6.39 -6.64
CA ARG A 208 26.03 5.97 -5.75
C ARG A 208 26.47 6.23 -4.30
N PRO A 209 25.75 7.03 -3.51
CA PRO A 209 26.18 7.34 -2.14
C PRO A 209 26.19 6.06 -1.29
N ALA A 210 27.32 5.81 -0.64
CA ALA A 210 27.44 4.80 0.41
C ALA A 210 26.76 5.32 1.69
N LYS A 211 26.36 4.40 2.56
CA LYS A 211 25.89 4.74 3.91
C LYS A 211 27.06 4.70 4.88
N GLU A 212 27.10 5.67 5.77
CA GLU A 212 27.93 5.61 6.97
C GLU A 212 27.43 4.50 7.89
N ASN A 213 28.36 3.74 8.46
CA ASN A 213 28.15 2.92 9.65
C ASN A 213 29.18 3.41 10.67
N SER A 214 28.71 3.79 11.86
CA SER A 214 29.55 4.27 12.97
C SER A 214 30.58 3.22 13.41
N SER A 215 31.83 3.64 13.57
CA SER A 215 32.88 2.83 14.21
C SER A 215 32.68 2.77 15.73
N ASP A 216 32.42 1.59 16.27
CA ASP A 216 32.21 1.38 17.71
C ASP A 216 33.56 1.34 18.47
N LEU A 217 33.90 2.44 19.16
CA LEU A 217 35.18 2.63 19.86
C LEU A 217 35.16 2.03 21.28
N ALA A 218 35.02 0.70 21.35
CA ALA A 218 34.84 -0.04 22.61
C ALA A 218 35.95 -1.07 22.89
N SER A 219 37.22 -0.64 22.99
CA SER A 219 38.29 -1.47 23.58
C SER A 219 39.35 -0.65 24.31
N ARG A 220 39.62 -1.00 25.57
CA ARG A 220 40.78 -0.56 26.35
C ARG A 220 41.67 -1.78 26.61
N GLY A 221 42.91 -1.75 26.13
CA GLY A 221 43.92 -2.81 26.34
C GLY A 221 45.32 -2.21 26.46
N PRO A 222 46.26 -2.81 27.23
CA PRO A 222 47.37 -2.06 27.79
C PRO A 222 48.73 -2.29 27.12
N HIS A 223 49.51 -1.23 27.00
CA HIS A 223 50.96 -1.22 27.26
C HIS A 223 51.42 0.22 27.53
N VAL A 224 52.47 0.35 28.34
CA VAL A 224 53.06 1.62 28.81
C VAL A 224 54.58 1.53 28.60
N SER A 225 55.24 2.68 28.52
CA SER A 225 56.67 2.94 28.85
C SER A 225 57.59 3.36 27.69
N ALA A 226 57.67 4.68 27.49
CA ALA A 226 58.91 5.46 27.42
C ALA A 226 58.55 6.87 27.93
N VAL A 227 59.11 7.46 28.99
CA VAL A 227 60.53 7.64 29.38
C VAL A 227 61.23 8.54 28.36
N ASP A 228 61.69 9.77 28.66
CA ASP A 228 61.90 10.39 29.98
C ASP A 228 61.55 11.90 30.04
N ASP A 229 61.53 12.43 31.26
CA ASP A 229 61.20 13.81 31.60
C ASP A 229 62.44 14.74 31.46
N ASN A 230 62.31 15.95 30.88
CA ASN A 230 63.15 17.06 31.35
C ASN A 230 62.57 18.48 31.17
N LYS A 231 62.96 19.31 32.14
CA LYS A 231 62.73 20.74 32.34
C LYS A 231 63.67 21.58 31.43
N LYS A 232 63.47 22.89 31.18
CA LYS A 232 62.59 23.90 31.80
C LYS A 232 62.46 25.17 30.92
N GLN A 233 61.33 25.88 31.06
CA GLN A 233 61.15 27.35 31.16
C GLN A 233 61.87 28.37 30.22
N ASP A 234 61.09 29.41 29.85
CA ASP A 234 61.48 30.83 29.67
C ASP A 234 62.39 31.21 28.46
N LYS A 235 62.26 32.39 27.81
CA LYS A 235 61.16 33.39 27.69
C LYS A 235 61.48 34.45 26.58
N THR A 236 60.44 35.10 26.05
CA THR A 236 60.43 36.50 25.53
C THR A 236 61.12 36.86 24.18
N GLU A 237 60.30 37.48 23.31
CA GLU A 237 60.59 38.56 22.31
C GLU A 237 61.54 38.45 21.09
N SER A 238 60.90 38.66 19.92
CA SER A 238 61.17 39.76 18.96
C SER A 238 62.39 39.73 18.02
N GLY A 239 62.31 40.56 16.96
CA GLY A 239 63.42 40.91 16.06
C GLY A 239 63.38 40.23 14.69
N GLY A 240 62.90 40.93 13.65
CA GLY A 240 62.87 40.42 12.28
C GLY A 240 63.93 41.01 11.34
N GLN A 241 63.74 40.72 10.05
CA GLN A 241 64.38 41.32 8.86
C GLN A 241 65.66 40.67 8.27
N GLN A 242 65.57 40.43 6.95
CA GLN A 242 66.62 40.30 5.93
C GLN A 242 67.31 41.69 5.68
N PRO A 243 68.33 41.92 4.78
CA PRO A 243 68.65 41.15 3.56
C PRO A 243 70.09 41.18 2.93
N LYS A 244 70.22 40.49 1.78
CA LYS A 244 71.01 40.82 0.54
C LYS A 244 72.57 40.84 0.49
N VAL A 245 73.12 39.84 -0.22
CA VAL A 245 73.69 39.92 -1.60
C VAL A 245 74.94 40.81 -1.92
N SER A 246 76.09 40.13 -2.13
CA SER A 246 77.22 40.33 -3.10
C SER A 246 78.02 41.64 -3.24
N SER A 247 79.37 41.55 -3.34
CA SER A 247 80.19 41.86 -4.56
C SER A 247 81.74 42.06 -4.35
N GLN A 248 82.52 41.82 -5.42
CA GLN A 248 83.84 42.43 -5.82
C GLN A 248 85.22 41.98 -5.23
N THR A 249 86.28 42.26 -6.03
CA THR A 249 87.74 41.96 -5.91
C THR A 249 88.54 43.15 -6.50
N PRO A 250 89.81 43.48 -6.12
CA PRO A 250 90.99 43.19 -7.02
C PRO A 250 92.47 43.21 -6.45
N VAL A 251 93.35 42.33 -7.01
CA VAL A 251 94.76 42.50 -7.54
C VAL A 251 95.96 43.17 -6.76
N ALA A 252 97.11 42.45 -6.64
CA ALA A 252 98.53 42.92 -6.45
C ALA A 252 99.61 41.77 -6.59
N LYS A 253 100.96 41.94 -6.41
CA LYS A 253 102.00 42.55 -7.30
C LYS A 253 103.52 42.19 -6.97
N GLU A 254 104.39 41.98 -7.99
CA GLU A 254 105.88 42.24 -8.12
C GLU A 254 107.07 41.40 -7.52
N GLN A 255 108.31 41.64 -8.06
CA GLN A 255 109.64 40.94 -7.91
C GLN A 255 110.85 41.94 -7.80
N PRO A 256 112.13 41.50 -7.56
CA PRO A 256 113.28 41.92 -8.44
C PRO A 256 114.60 41.04 -8.56
N VAL A 257 115.28 41.12 -9.74
CA VAL A 257 116.73 40.94 -10.23
C VAL A 257 117.90 40.34 -9.35
N GLN A 258 118.90 39.53 -9.81
CA GLN A 258 119.97 39.51 -10.90
C GLN A 258 121.29 40.29 -10.57
N ALA A 259 122.56 39.97 -10.97
CA ALA A 259 123.29 38.89 -11.73
C ALA A 259 124.78 38.74 -11.19
N THR A 260 125.96 38.43 -11.83
CA THR A 260 126.49 38.29 -13.23
C THR A 260 127.93 37.64 -13.30
N GLU A 261 128.27 36.85 -14.36
CA GLU A 261 129.64 36.57 -14.98
C GLU A 261 130.86 36.00 -14.15
N THR A 262 132.10 35.67 -14.64
CA THR A 262 132.87 35.90 -15.93
C THR A 262 133.70 34.66 -16.48
N ALA A 263 135.03 34.73 -16.82
CA ALA A 263 135.73 33.83 -17.79
C ALA A 263 137.27 33.49 -17.66
N SER A 264 137.67 32.26 -18.08
CA SER A 264 139.01 31.78 -18.60
C SER A 264 140.23 31.65 -17.62
N SER A 265 141.35 30.91 -17.87
CA SER A 265 141.80 30.01 -18.97
C SER A 265 142.60 28.76 -18.47
N LYS A 266 143.87 28.49 -18.85
CA LYS A 266 144.53 27.15 -18.79
C LYS A 266 146.05 27.17 -18.48
N ALA A 267 146.76 26.07 -18.12
CA ALA A 267 146.45 24.78 -17.44
C ALA A 267 147.74 23.88 -17.31
N ILE A 268 147.66 22.78 -16.53
CA ILE A 268 148.53 21.56 -16.57
C ILE A 268 149.96 21.67 -15.96
N THR A 269 150.63 20.51 -15.76
CA THR A 269 151.59 20.18 -14.67
C THR A 269 152.83 19.37 -15.13
N PRO A 270 153.82 19.13 -14.23
CA PRO A 270 154.80 18.02 -14.31
C PRO A 270 154.16 16.63 -14.11
N LEU A 271 155.00 15.57 -14.00
CA LEU A 271 154.61 14.15 -13.89
C LEU A 271 153.38 13.89 -13.00
N ASP A 272 152.41 13.17 -13.57
CA ASP A 272 151.03 13.14 -13.08
C ASP A 272 150.81 12.16 -11.90
N HIS A 273 149.83 12.51 -11.06
CA HIS A 273 149.35 11.67 -9.96
C HIS A 273 148.33 10.64 -10.51
N LEU A 274 147.96 9.66 -9.69
CA LEU A 274 146.82 8.79 -9.99
C LEU A 274 145.51 9.56 -9.88
N ASN A 275 145.03 10.02 -11.03
CA ASN A 275 143.65 10.42 -11.22
C ASN A 275 142.86 9.22 -11.77
N VAL A 276 142.20 8.48 -10.88
CA VAL A 276 141.29 7.37 -11.25
C VAL A 276 139.85 7.92 -11.23
N PRO A 277 139.22 8.20 -12.38
CA PRO A 277 137.97 8.97 -12.46
C PRO A 277 136.70 8.16 -12.14
N SER A 278 136.74 7.30 -11.10
CA SER A 278 135.59 6.56 -10.54
C SER A 278 135.70 6.31 -9.01
N ALA A 279 136.54 7.05 -8.29
CA ALA A 279 136.66 6.95 -6.83
C ALA A 279 135.61 7.81 -6.11
N THR A 280 134.36 7.32 -6.00
CA THR A 280 133.24 8.06 -5.36
C THR A 280 133.02 7.68 -3.88
N GLU A 281 133.51 6.53 -3.44
CA GLU A 281 133.46 6.10 -2.04
C GLU A 281 134.63 6.71 -1.23
N PRO A 282 134.40 7.25 -0.01
CA PRO A 282 135.47 7.88 0.78
C PRO A 282 136.62 6.91 1.11
N VAL A 283 136.33 5.64 1.39
CA VAL A 283 137.36 4.62 1.68
C VAL A 283 138.29 4.41 0.47
N VAL A 284 137.72 4.40 -0.75
CA VAL A 284 138.50 4.33 -1.99
C VAL A 284 139.31 5.62 -2.22
N GLN A 285 138.72 6.79 -1.94
CA GLN A 285 139.41 8.08 -2.05
C GLN A 285 140.62 8.17 -1.11
N ASP A 286 140.48 7.70 0.13
CA ASP A 286 141.59 7.66 1.10
C ASP A 286 142.72 6.72 0.65
N VAL A 287 142.42 5.55 0.06
CA VAL A 287 143.45 4.65 -0.48
C VAL A 287 144.12 5.24 -1.73
N VAL A 288 143.37 5.84 -2.65
CA VAL A 288 143.94 6.58 -3.81
C VAL A 288 144.86 7.70 -3.34
N LYS A 289 144.45 8.43 -2.30
CA LYS A 289 145.26 9.50 -1.68
C LYS A 289 146.56 8.96 -1.08
N ILE A 290 146.51 7.88 -0.29
CA ILE A 290 147.71 7.25 0.29
C ILE A 290 148.70 6.81 -0.80
N VAL A 291 148.23 6.23 -1.91
CA VAL A 291 149.11 5.84 -3.03
C VAL A 291 149.69 7.08 -3.73
N ASN A 292 148.93 8.17 -3.86
CA ASN A 292 149.43 9.43 -4.39
C ASN A 292 150.46 10.10 -3.47
N ASP A 293 150.24 10.11 -2.17
CA ASP A 293 151.22 10.61 -1.19
C ASP A 293 152.54 9.82 -1.30
N ILE A 294 152.48 8.48 -1.45
CA ILE A 294 153.65 7.64 -1.73
C ILE A 294 154.34 8.01 -3.07
N ILE A 295 153.57 8.28 -4.14
CA ILE A 295 154.13 8.74 -5.42
C ILE A 295 154.88 10.07 -5.26
N THR A 296 154.36 11.03 -4.48
CA THR A 296 155.08 12.29 -4.23
C THR A 296 156.39 12.10 -3.47
N VAL A 297 156.43 11.19 -2.48
CA VAL A 297 157.65 10.86 -1.73
C VAL A 297 158.69 10.18 -2.62
N VAL A 298 158.28 9.23 -3.47
CA VAL A 298 159.20 8.55 -4.41
C VAL A 298 159.75 9.52 -5.46
N ASN A 299 158.94 10.46 -5.97
CA ASN A 299 159.37 11.49 -6.92
C ASN A 299 160.29 12.56 -6.31
N ALA A 300 160.30 12.73 -4.99
CA ALA A 300 161.14 13.72 -4.31
C ALA A 300 162.60 13.26 -4.12
N ASP A 301 162.85 11.94 -4.11
CA ASP A 301 164.18 11.37 -3.93
C ASP A 301 164.81 11.00 -5.28
N ASN A 302 165.81 11.79 -5.66
CA ASN A 302 166.49 11.73 -6.95
C ASN A 302 167.55 10.61 -7.05
N ALA A 303 167.72 9.77 -6.01
CA ALA A 303 168.65 8.63 -6.03
C ALA A 303 168.03 7.32 -6.58
N HIS A 304 166.82 7.39 -7.16
CA HIS A 304 166.06 6.22 -7.57
C HIS A 304 166.11 5.91 -9.07
N ASP A 305 166.94 4.94 -9.46
CA ASP A 305 166.99 4.35 -10.82
C ASP A 305 165.73 3.53 -11.17
N GLY A 306 164.52 4.09 -11.06
CA GLY A 306 163.24 3.48 -11.44
C GLY A 306 162.79 2.24 -10.66
N LYS A 307 163.59 1.75 -9.69
CA LYS A 307 163.43 0.47 -8.98
C LYS A 307 162.04 0.24 -8.39
N TYR A 308 161.38 1.28 -7.89
CA TYR A 308 160.06 1.18 -7.22
C TYR A 308 158.85 1.29 -8.16
N ASN A 309 159.03 1.72 -9.41
CA ASN A 309 157.91 1.94 -10.34
C ASN A 309 157.09 0.66 -10.56
N SER A 310 157.77 -0.49 -10.69
CA SER A 310 157.12 -1.79 -10.87
C SER A 310 156.27 -2.26 -9.68
N ALA A 311 156.52 -1.75 -8.47
CA ALA A 311 155.71 -2.02 -7.28
C ALA A 311 154.50 -1.08 -7.22
N LEU A 312 154.71 0.20 -7.53
CA LEU A 312 153.61 1.17 -7.68
C LEU A 312 152.64 0.76 -8.78
N ASP A 313 153.12 0.26 -9.92
CA ASP A 313 152.25 -0.17 -11.03
C ASP A 313 151.45 -1.44 -10.72
N LYS A 314 151.98 -2.33 -9.86
CA LYS A 314 151.19 -3.43 -9.28
C LYS A 314 150.10 -2.91 -8.34
N ALA A 315 150.44 -2.02 -7.40
CA ALA A 315 149.47 -1.43 -6.47
C ALA A 315 148.35 -0.68 -7.21
N LYS A 316 148.68 0.05 -8.27
CA LYS A 316 147.69 0.65 -9.21
C LYS A 316 146.74 -0.40 -9.78
N SER A 317 147.29 -1.51 -10.29
CA SER A 317 146.52 -2.59 -10.93
C SER A 317 145.67 -3.44 -9.97
N GLU A 318 145.97 -3.39 -8.67
CA GLU A 318 145.18 -4.04 -7.62
C GLU A 318 144.10 -3.08 -7.10
N LEU A 319 144.43 -1.80 -6.94
CA LEU A 319 143.46 -0.76 -6.59
C LEU A 319 142.36 -0.61 -7.65
N THR A 320 142.69 -0.66 -8.96
CA THR A 320 141.66 -0.62 -10.01
C THR A 320 140.76 -1.85 -10.02
N LYS A 321 141.24 -3.04 -9.61
CA LYS A 321 140.40 -4.24 -9.42
C LYS A 321 139.46 -4.07 -8.23
N VAL A 322 139.98 -3.61 -7.08
CA VAL A 322 139.14 -3.33 -5.90
C VAL A 322 138.04 -2.32 -6.25
N VAL A 323 138.35 -1.29 -7.05
CA VAL A 323 137.35 -0.33 -7.54
C VAL A 323 136.34 -0.96 -8.52
N SER A 324 136.75 -1.87 -9.43
CA SER A 324 135.77 -2.57 -10.27
C SER A 324 134.88 -3.51 -9.46
N ASP A 325 135.44 -4.22 -8.48
CA ASP A 325 134.74 -5.19 -7.66
C ASP A 325 133.75 -4.50 -6.70
N ILE A 326 134.12 -3.36 -6.12
CA ILE A 326 133.21 -2.50 -5.32
C ILE A 326 132.05 -1.99 -6.18
N ASN A 327 132.32 -1.50 -7.40
CA ASN A 327 131.25 -1.03 -8.28
C ASN A 327 130.31 -2.17 -8.72
N ALA A 328 130.84 -3.37 -8.99
CA ALA A 328 130.02 -4.55 -9.31
C ALA A 328 129.21 -5.03 -8.09
N MET A 329 129.77 -5.01 -6.88
CA MET A 329 129.03 -5.28 -5.64
C MET A 329 127.93 -4.24 -5.42
N LYS A 330 128.20 -2.95 -5.68
CA LYS A 330 127.20 -1.89 -5.60
C LYS A 330 126.06 -2.14 -6.60
N GLU A 331 126.38 -2.41 -7.86
CA GLU A 331 125.37 -2.66 -8.90
C GLU A 331 124.50 -3.88 -8.55
N THR A 332 125.09 -4.98 -8.07
CA THR A 332 124.32 -6.16 -7.63
C THR A 332 123.50 -5.89 -6.37
N LEU A 333 123.94 -5.03 -5.45
CA LEU A 333 123.14 -4.59 -4.29
C LEU A 333 121.99 -3.66 -4.69
N GLU A 334 122.20 -2.73 -5.62
CA GLU A 334 121.15 -1.86 -6.18
C GLU A 334 120.10 -2.70 -6.94
N GLN A 335 120.53 -3.66 -7.78
CA GLN A 335 119.64 -4.63 -8.43
C GLN A 335 118.87 -5.49 -7.42
N GLN A 336 119.49 -5.97 -6.34
CA GLN A 336 118.80 -6.74 -5.29
C GLN A 336 117.83 -5.88 -4.47
N ALA A 337 118.15 -4.61 -4.21
CA ALA A 337 117.26 -3.68 -3.53
C ALA A 337 116.05 -3.36 -4.41
N GLU A 338 116.26 -3.03 -5.68
CA GLU A 338 115.18 -2.86 -6.66
C GLU A 338 114.31 -4.11 -6.79
N ALA A 339 114.91 -5.31 -6.86
CA ALA A 339 114.16 -6.56 -6.94
C ALA A 339 113.26 -6.77 -5.70
N LYS A 340 113.76 -6.47 -4.49
CA LYS A 340 112.99 -6.55 -3.24
C LYS A 340 111.87 -5.51 -3.18
N VAL A 341 112.12 -4.27 -3.62
CA VAL A 341 111.10 -3.21 -3.69
C VAL A 341 110.01 -3.57 -4.71
N LYS A 342 110.39 -4.05 -5.90
CA LYS A 342 109.45 -4.52 -6.93
C LYS A 342 108.63 -5.73 -6.48
N ALA A 343 109.25 -6.67 -5.77
CA ALA A 343 108.55 -7.82 -5.16
C ALA A 343 107.54 -7.35 -4.10
N ALA A 344 107.96 -6.51 -3.14
CA ALA A 344 107.07 -5.98 -2.11
C ALA A 344 105.91 -5.18 -2.70
N HIS A 345 106.14 -4.34 -3.72
CA HIS A 345 105.07 -3.67 -4.43
C HIS A 345 104.12 -4.65 -5.13
N ALA A 346 104.63 -5.70 -5.77
CA ALA A 346 103.79 -6.75 -6.38
C ALA A 346 102.96 -7.53 -5.35
N GLU A 347 103.50 -7.81 -4.16
CA GLU A 347 102.81 -8.44 -3.04
C GLU A 347 101.70 -7.54 -2.47
N PHE A 348 101.99 -6.24 -2.24
CA PHE A 348 100.96 -5.27 -1.82
C PHE A 348 99.87 -5.09 -2.87
N ASP A 349 100.23 -5.05 -4.15
CA ASP A 349 99.28 -4.99 -5.28
C ASP A 349 98.37 -6.22 -5.32
N GLN A 350 98.91 -7.41 -5.07
CA GLN A 350 98.14 -8.66 -5.03
C GLN A 350 97.21 -8.70 -3.80
N ALA A 351 97.72 -8.35 -2.61
CA ALA A 351 96.92 -8.29 -1.40
C ALA A 351 95.79 -7.25 -1.48
N ALA A 352 96.05 -6.09 -2.10
CA ALA A 352 95.03 -5.07 -2.36
C ALA A 352 93.95 -5.57 -3.33
N LYS A 353 94.35 -6.24 -4.43
CA LYS A 353 93.42 -6.85 -5.40
C LYS A 353 92.58 -7.94 -4.76
N GLU A 354 93.17 -8.80 -3.93
CA GLU A 354 92.43 -9.84 -3.21
C GLU A 354 91.46 -9.26 -2.18
N LEU A 355 91.87 -8.22 -1.43
CA LEU A 355 90.99 -7.54 -0.47
C LEU A 355 89.78 -6.89 -1.18
N ILE A 356 90.01 -6.25 -2.33
CA ILE A 356 88.93 -5.68 -3.17
C ILE A 356 88.00 -6.80 -3.66
N GLN A 357 88.53 -7.92 -4.16
CA GLN A 357 87.71 -9.05 -4.62
C GLN A 357 86.89 -9.70 -3.50
N ARG A 358 87.48 -9.87 -2.30
CA ARG A 358 86.76 -10.39 -1.12
C ARG A 358 85.64 -9.43 -0.69
N LEU A 359 85.90 -8.11 -0.72
CA LEU A 359 84.91 -7.09 -0.34
C LEU A 359 83.77 -7.00 -1.35
N ASP A 360 84.09 -7.00 -2.66
CA ASP A 360 83.10 -7.04 -3.75
C ASP A 360 82.23 -8.30 -3.66
N HIS A 361 82.83 -9.47 -3.44
CA HIS A 361 82.07 -10.71 -3.26
C HIS A 361 81.20 -10.70 -1.99
N GLN A 362 81.67 -10.11 -0.89
CA GLN A 362 80.85 -9.93 0.32
C GLN A 362 79.69 -8.93 0.09
N MET A 363 79.93 -7.84 -0.63
CA MET A 363 78.88 -6.89 -1.01
C MET A 363 77.83 -7.55 -1.91
N GLN A 364 78.25 -8.29 -2.94
CA GLN A 364 77.34 -9.02 -3.82
C GLN A 364 76.52 -10.06 -3.05
N ALA A 365 77.14 -10.82 -2.14
CA ALA A 365 76.43 -11.80 -1.29
C ALA A 365 75.38 -11.12 -0.39
N GLN A 366 75.73 -10.00 0.25
CA GLN A 366 74.78 -9.21 1.06
C GLN A 366 73.67 -8.60 0.18
N GLU A 367 73.99 -8.10 -1.01
CA GLU A 367 73.00 -7.55 -1.94
C GLU A 367 72.03 -8.64 -2.43
N THR A 368 72.49 -9.88 -2.68
CA THR A 368 71.60 -11.01 -2.97
C THR A 368 70.72 -11.39 -1.79
N GLN A 369 71.28 -11.45 -0.56
CA GLN A 369 70.51 -11.76 0.65
C GLN A 369 69.42 -10.71 0.91
N PHE A 370 69.75 -9.42 0.85
CA PHE A 370 68.76 -8.35 1.02
C PHE A 370 67.70 -8.32 -0.10
N LYS A 371 68.06 -8.70 -1.34
CA LYS A 371 67.07 -8.87 -2.42
C LYS A 371 66.13 -10.03 -2.11
N GLU A 372 66.64 -11.20 -1.74
CA GLU A 372 65.83 -12.37 -1.38
C GLU A 372 64.93 -12.09 -0.17
N GLU A 373 65.44 -11.48 0.90
CA GLU A 373 64.63 -11.09 2.07
C GLU A 373 63.55 -10.08 1.70
N PHE A 374 63.88 -9.05 0.90
CA PHE A 374 62.92 -8.05 0.44
C PHE A 374 61.83 -8.65 -0.46
N GLU A 375 62.17 -9.55 -1.38
CA GLU A 375 61.18 -10.21 -2.22
C GLU A 375 60.30 -11.17 -1.43
N ASN A 376 60.85 -11.92 -0.48
CA ASN A 376 60.10 -12.78 0.43
C ASN A 376 59.12 -12.00 1.31
N GLU A 377 59.54 -10.92 1.95
CA GLU A 377 58.64 -10.08 2.76
C GLU A 377 57.62 -9.32 1.89
N ARG A 378 58.00 -8.84 0.70
CA ARG A 378 57.05 -8.26 -0.28
C ARG A 378 55.99 -9.29 -0.68
N GLU A 379 56.36 -10.54 -0.94
CA GLU A 379 55.41 -11.60 -1.26
C GLU A 379 54.51 -11.93 -0.08
N ARG A 380 55.07 -12.18 1.11
CA ARG A 380 54.36 -12.44 2.37
C ARG A 380 53.35 -11.33 2.69
N LEU A 381 53.78 -10.07 2.58
CA LEU A 381 52.93 -8.90 2.74
C LEU A 381 51.79 -8.93 1.72
N SER A 382 52.09 -9.16 0.44
CA SER A 382 51.07 -9.27 -0.61
C SER A 382 50.07 -10.41 -0.37
N GLN A 383 50.52 -11.55 0.14
CA GLN A 383 49.67 -12.71 0.47
C GLN A 383 48.74 -12.35 1.63
N SER A 384 49.27 -11.75 2.70
CA SER A 384 48.46 -11.31 3.85
C SER A 384 47.40 -10.25 3.47
N TYR A 385 47.71 -9.32 2.56
CA TYR A 385 46.73 -8.37 2.03
C TYR A 385 45.67 -9.03 1.15
N LYS A 386 46.06 -9.99 0.28
CA LYS A 386 45.11 -10.78 -0.54
C LYS A 386 44.15 -11.58 0.36
N GLU A 387 44.67 -12.24 1.39
CA GLU A 387 43.88 -13.03 2.34
C GLU A 387 42.92 -12.16 3.15
N ARG A 388 43.40 -11.03 3.71
CA ARG A 388 42.53 -10.05 4.41
C ARG A 388 41.43 -9.53 3.50
N LEU A 389 41.76 -9.03 2.32
CA LEU A 389 40.79 -8.54 1.33
C LEU A 389 39.77 -9.63 0.94
N GLN A 390 40.21 -10.88 0.75
CA GLN A 390 39.32 -12.00 0.48
C GLN A 390 38.40 -12.31 1.67
N SER A 391 38.89 -12.22 2.90
CA SER A 391 38.09 -12.43 4.12
C SER A 391 37.05 -11.32 4.32
N GLU A 392 37.40 -10.06 4.05
CA GLU A 392 36.49 -8.91 4.11
C GLU A 392 35.42 -9.01 3.01
N LEU A 393 35.80 -9.37 1.78
CA LEU A 393 34.86 -9.61 0.69
C LEU A 393 33.89 -10.76 1.02
N GLN A 394 34.37 -11.86 1.61
CA GLN A 394 33.50 -12.95 2.06
C GLN A 394 32.58 -12.55 3.22
N ALA A 395 33.06 -11.72 4.16
CA ALA A 395 32.23 -11.19 5.24
C ALA A 395 31.12 -10.27 4.69
N ALA A 396 31.48 -9.34 3.80
CA ALA A 396 30.54 -8.45 3.11
C ALA A 396 29.51 -9.23 2.28
N GLN A 397 29.93 -10.29 1.56
CA GLN A 397 29.02 -11.19 0.85
C GLN A 397 28.03 -11.90 1.79
N LYS A 398 28.52 -12.48 2.90
CA LYS A 398 27.66 -13.16 3.89
C LYS A 398 26.64 -12.20 4.52
N VAL A 399 27.06 -10.99 4.90
CA VAL A 399 26.16 -9.95 5.43
C VAL A 399 25.15 -9.50 4.37
N TYR A 400 25.58 -9.32 3.11
CA TYR A 400 24.68 -8.97 2.01
C TYR A 400 23.62 -10.07 1.78
N GLU A 401 24.04 -11.33 1.71
CA GLU A 401 23.18 -12.49 1.50
C GLU A 401 22.17 -12.66 2.66
N GLN A 402 22.60 -12.49 3.91
CA GLN A 402 21.71 -12.46 5.08
C GLN A 402 20.72 -11.30 4.99
N SER A 403 21.16 -10.09 4.60
CA SER A 403 20.27 -8.94 4.41
C SER A 403 19.24 -9.16 3.30
N LEU A 404 19.60 -9.88 2.24
CA LEU A 404 18.72 -10.26 1.14
C LEU A 404 17.68 -11.30 1.60
N LYS A 405 18.13 -12.35 2.29
CA LYS A 405 17.25 -13.37 2.91
C LYS A 405 16.24 -12.72 3.87
N ASN A 406 16.69 -11.82 4.75
CA ASN A 406 15.81 -11.09 5.67
C ASN A 406 14.78 -10.23 4.93
N ARG A 407 15.18 -9.52 3.86
CA ARG A 407 14.24 -8.74 3.03
C ARG A 407 13.22 -9.60 2.28
N LEU A 408 13.63 -10.76 1.77
CA LEU A 408 12.73 -11.71 1.12
C LEU A 408 11.72 -12.30 2.12
N LEU A 409 12.15 -12.62 3.34
CA LEU A 409 11.27 -13.03 4.43
C LEU A 409 10.32 -11.91 4.87
N GLU A 410 10.80 -10.66 4.98
CA GLU A 410 9.94 -9.51 5.22
C GLU A 410 8.88 -9.34 4.10
N GLN A 411 9.27 -9.51 2.84
CA GLN A 411 8.37 -9.42 1.69
C GLN A 411 7.34 -10.55 1.69
N SER A 412 7.74 -11.80 1.96
CA SER A 412 6.80 -12.92 2.03
C SER A 412 5.82 -12.77 3.21
N ILE A 413 6.29 -12.32 4.38
CA ILE A 413 5.44 -12.01 5.54
C ILE A 413 4.48 -10.85 5.24
N LYS A 414 4.92 -9.80 4.54
CA LYS A 414 4.05 -8.68 4.11
C LYS A 414 2.98 -9.18 3.13
N MET A 415 3.38 -9.96 2.12
CA MET A 415 2.48 -10.54 1.11
C MET A 415 1.46 -11.51 1.73
N GLN A 416 1.90 -12.39 2.63
CA GLN A 416 1.04 -13.31 3.36
C GLN A 416 0.04 -12.56 4.26
N LYS A 417 0.49 -11.51 4.97
CA LYS A 417 -0.40 -10.66 5.76
C LYS A 417 -1.46 -9.99 4.89
N SER A 418 -1.09 -9.35 3.78
CA SER A 418 -2.07 -8.77 2.85
C SER A 418 -3.02 -9.82 2.28
N PHE A 419 -2.53 -11.01 1.90
CA PHE A 419 -3.38 -12.09 1.40
C PHE A 419 -4.38 -12.56 2.47
N THR A 420 -3.95 -12.78 3.72
CA THR A 420 -4.86 -13.14 4.82
C THR A 420 -5.88 -12.06 5.14
N ALA A 421 -5.52 -10.78 4.98
CA ALA A 421 -6.45 -9.66 5.14
C ALA A 421 -7.51 -9.65 4.03
N THR A 422 -7.10 -9.75 2.76
CA THR A 422 -8.03 -9.79 1.61
C THR A 422 -8.92 -11.03 1.62
N VAL A 423 -8.40 -12.20 2.02
CA VAL A 423 -9.22 -13.42 2.21
C VAL A 423 -10.23 -13.21 3.32
N ARG A 424 -9.83 -12.61 4.45
CA ARG A 424 -10.75 -12.30 5.55
C ARG A 424 -11.84 -11.33 5.11
N GLU A 425 -11.47 -10.21 4.50
CA GLU A 425 -12.37 -9.19 3.96
C GLU A 425 -13.36 -9.78 2.96
N ARG A 426 -12.90 -10.66 2.05
CA ARG A 426 -13.76 -11.36 1.09
C ARG A 426 -14.75 -12.30 1.78
N VAL A 427 -14.31 -13.04 2.80
CA VAL A 427 -15.18 -13.94 3.59
C VAL A 427 -16.16 -13.16 4.46
N GLU A 428 -15.78 -12.00 5.00
CA GLU A 428 -16.67 -11.12 5.76
C GLU A 428 -17.73 -10.47 4.85
N ALA A 429 -17.34 -9.96 3.68
CA ALA A 429 -18.27 -9.48 2.65
C ALA A 429 -19.21 -10.58 2.13
N GLU A 430 -18.73 -11.82 1.93
CA GLU A 430 -19.61 -12.95 1.59
C GLU A 430 -20.54 -13.35 2.74
N ARG A 431 -20.12 -13.22 4.01
CA ARG A 431 -20.99 -13.47 5.17
C ARG A 431 -22.08 -12.40 5.26
N GLU A 432 -21.73 -11.13 5.12
CA GLU A 432 -22.69 -10.02 5.11
C GLU A 432 -23.68 -10.15 3.94
N GLY A 433 -23.20 -10.49 2.73
CA GLY A 433 -24.05 -10.76 1.57
C GLY A 433 -24.97 -11.97 1.74
N ARG A 434 -24.52 -13.04 2.42
CA ARG A 434 -25.36 -14.19 2.77
C ARG A 434 -26.39 -13.85 3.86
N LEU A 435 -26.01 -13.06 4.87
CA LEU A 435 -26.93 -12.58 5.91
C LEU A 435 -28.01 -11.66 5.34
N GLY A 436 -27.65 -10.78 4.40
CA GLY A 436 -28.61 -9.97 3.65
C GLY A 436 -29.66 -10.84 2.93
N LYS A 437 -29.20 -11.85 2.19
CA LYS A 437 -30.08 -12.81 1.51
C LYS A 437 -30.94 -13.67 2.45
N LEU A 438 -30.45 -13.97 3.65
CA LEU A 438 -31.25 -14.67 4.67
C LEU A 438 -32.34 -13.77 5.25
N ASN A 439 -32.08 -12.48 5.42
CA ASN A 439 -33.11 -11.51 5.83
C ASN A 439 -34.16 -11.31 4.72
N GLU A 440 -33.73 -11.19 3.46
CA GLU A 440 -34.60 -11.11 2.27
C GLU A 440 -35.46 -12.38 2.07
N LEU A 441 -34.88 -13.56 2.33
CA LEU A 441 -35.63 -14.81 2.35
C LEU A 441 -36.62 -14.85 3.53
N SER A 442 -36.24 -14.33 4.70
CA SER A 442 -37.15 -14.25 5.85
C SER A 442 -38.30 -13.27 5.64
N SER A 443 -38.08 -12.14 4.95
CA SER A 443 -39.15 -11.19 4.64
C SER A 443 -40.08 -11.73 3.56
N SER A 444 -39.55 -12.34 2.50
CA SER A 444 -40.37 -12.96 1.45
C SER A 444 -41.16 -14.19 1.94
N VAL A 445 -40.62 -14.99 2.87
CA VAL A 445 -41.40 -16.02 3.57
C VAL A 445 -42.53 -15.39 4.39
N HIS A 446 -42.28 -14.31 5.13
CA HIS A 446 -43.32 -13.64 5.90
C HIS A 446 -44.38 -12.93 5.03
N GLU A 447 -43.99 -12.41 3.87
CA GLU A 447 -44.92 -11.91 2.86
C GLU A 447 -45.78 -13.03 2.27
N LEU A 448 -45.22 -14.23 2.03
CA LEU A 448 -45.98 -15.42 1.61
C LEU A 448 -46.91 -15.95 2.70
N GLU A 449 -46.50 -15.95 3.97
CA GLU A 449 -47.36 -16.25 5.13
C GLU A 449 -48.56 -15.29 5.18
N LYS A 450 -48.28 -13.98 5.09
CA LYS A 450 -49.30 -12.92 5.09
C LYS A 450 -50.25 -13.07 3.91
N LEU A 451 -49.73 -13.22 2.70
CA LEU A 451 -50.55 -13.44 1.49
C LEU A 451 -51.41 -14.69 1.63
N THR A 452 -50.88 -15.80 2.17
CA THR A 452 -51.66 -17.03 2.39
C THR A 452 -52.80 -16.80 3.40
N ALA A 453 -52.56 -16.04 4.47
CA ALA A 453 -53.60 -15.67 5.43
C ALA A 453 -54.68 -14.75 4.83
N GLU A 454 -54.27 -13.77 4.00
CA GLU A 454 -55.19 -12.89 3.28
C GLU A 454 -56.02 -13.68 2.24
N TRP A 455 -55.38 -14.58 1.47
CA TRP A 455 -56.05 -15.47 0.51
C TRP A 455 -57.06 -16.41 1.16
N ASN A 456 -56.79 -16.95 2.36
CA ASN A 456 -57.78 -17.75 3.08
C ASN A 456 -59.07 -16.94 3.35
N SER A 457 -58.95 -15.68 3.77
CA SER A 457 -60.13 -14.82 4.00
C SER A 457 -60.90 -14.48 2.70
N VAL A 458 -60.19 -14.35 1.57
CA VAL A 458 -60.78 -14.19 0.23
C VAL A 458 -61.51 -15.45 -0.23
N VAL A 459 -60.97 -16.64 0.07
CA VAL A 459 -61.62 -17.92 -0.20
C VAL A 459 -62.86 -18.12 0.68
N ASP A 460 -62.78 -17.82 1.98
CA ASP A 460 -63.92 -17.89 2.91
C ASP A 460 -65.05 -16.94 2.49
N ALA A 461 -64.72 -15.71 2.05
CA ALA A 461 -65.69 -14.77 1.50
C ALA A 461 -66.36 -15.29 0.21
N ASN A 462 -65.58 -15.88 -0.70
CA ASN A 462 -66.11 -16.51 -1.92
C ASN A 462 -66.98 -17.74 -1.63
N LEU A 463 -66.63 -18.56 -0.65
CA LEU A 463 -67.46 -19.68 -0.23
C LEU A 463 -68.77 -19.18 0.40
N LYS A 464 -68.73 -18.15 1.25
CA LYS A 464 -69.94 -17.50 1.79
C LYS A 464 -70.86 -16.99 0.68
N THR A 465 -70.36 -16.22 -0.29
CA THR A 465 -71.21 -15.69 -1.39
C THR A 465 -71.78 -16.81 -2.27
N GLN A 466 -71.00 -17.85 -2.58
CA GLN A 466 -71.48 -19.03 -3.31
C GLN A 466 -72.57 -19.78 -2.53
N HIS A 467 -72.38 -20.05 -1.24
CA HIS A 467 -73.40 -20.68 -0.39
C HIS A 467 -74.68 -19.83 -0.30
N LEU A 468 -74.55 -18.51 -0.25
CA LEU A 468 -75.68 -17.57 -0.23
C LEU A 468 -76.48 -17.64 -1.54
N VAL A 469 -75.82 -17.55 -2.71
CA VAL A 469 -76.48 -17.68 -4.02
C VAL A 469 -77.18 -19.03 -4.16
N VAL A 470 -76.52 -20.13 -3.76
CA VAL A 470 -77.10 -21.48 -3.81
C VAL A 470 -78.31 -21.61 -2.87
N ALA A 471 -78.25 -21.02 -1.66
CA ALA A 471 -79.38 -21.03 -0.72
C ALA A 471 -80.60 -20.26 -1.26
N VAL A 472 -80.39 -19.09 -1.87
CA VAL A 472 -81.48 -18.30 -2.49
C VAL A 472 -82.12 -19.05 -3.65
N GLU A 473 -81.32 -19.62 -4.55
CA GLU A 473 -81.85 -20.36 -5.70
C GLU A 473 -82.55 -21.66 -5.27
N ALA A 474 -82.07 -22.32 -4.20
CA ALA A 474 -82.77 -23.45 -3.60
C ALA A 474 -84.13 -23.06 -3.00
N VAL A 475 -84.22 -21.93 -2.28
CA VAL A 475 -85.50 -21.39 -1.78
C VAL A 475 -86.44 -21.07 -2.95
N LYS A 476 -85.95 -20.38 -3.98
CA LYS A 476 -86.72 -20.01 -5.17
C LYS A 476 -87.26 -21.25 -5.90
N SER A 477 -86.40 -22.23 -6.17
CA SER A 477 -86.78 -23.49 -6.81
C SER A 477 -87.81 -24.28 -5.99
N ALA A 478 -87.65 -24.34 -4.66
CA ALA A 478 -88.62 -24.97 -3.78
C ALA A 478 -89.98 -24.25 -3.77
N LEU A 479 -89.97 -22.91 -3.81
CA LEU A 479 -91.19 -22.10 -3.85
C LEU A 479 -91.96 -22.18 -5.18
N GLU A 480 -91.26 -22.37 -6.30
CA GLU A 480 -91.87 -22.46 -7.63
C GLU A 480 -92.31 -23.89 -7.99
N THR A 481 -91.57 -24.92 -7.56
CA THR A 481 -91.86 -26.34 -7.87
C THR A 481 -93.00 -26.95 -7.03
N GLN A 482 -93.41 -26.31 -5.94
CA GLN A 482 -94.42 -26.88 -5.03
C GLN A 482 -95.86 -26.83 -5.59
N VAL A 483 -96.54 -27.99 -5.52
CA VAL A 483 -97.97 -28.15 -5.87
C VAL A 483 -98.91 -27.67 -4.76
N VAL A 484 -98.42 -27.65 -3.51
CA VAL A 484 -99.17 -27.21 -2.31
C VAL A 484 -98.26 -26.29 -1.50
N PRO A 485 -98.74 -25.16 -0.97
CA PRO A 485 -97.92 -24.25 -0.15
C PRO A 485 -97.36 -24.97 1.08
N LYS A 486 -96.03 -24.97 1.23
CA LYS A 486 -95.32 -25.48 2.40
C LYS A 486 -94.67 -24.33 3.19
N PRO A 487 -94.57 -24.44 4.53
CA PRO A 487 -93.72 -23.56 5.30
C PRO A 487 -92.25 -23.77 4.91
N PHE A 488 -91.47 -22.68 4.84
CA PHE A 488 -90.05 -22.69 4.43
C PHE A 488 -89.17 -21.99 5.50
N VAL A 489 -89.52 -22.20 6.77
CA VAL A 489 -88.89 -21.55 7.93
C VAL A 489 -87.46 -22.04 8.14
N THR A 490 -87.22 -23.32 7.89
CA THR A 490 -85.90 -23.98 7.94
C THR A 490 -84.94 -23.40 6.92
N GLU A 491 -85.43 -23.09 5.73
CA GLU A 491 -84.68 -22.58 4.60
C GLU A 491 -84.35 -21.09 4.78
N LEU A 492 -85.28 -20.30 5.34
CA LEU A 492 -84.96 -18.93 5.79
C LEU A 492 -84.02 -18.90 7.00
N ALA A 493 -84.08 -19.88 7.90
CA ALA A 493 -83.14 -19.98 9.02
C ALA A 493 -81.71 -20.26 8.50
N ALA A 494 -81.56 -21.21 7.58
CA ALA A 494 -80.28 -21.49 6.93
C ALA A 494 -79.76 -20.28 6.12
N LEU A 495 -80.63 -19.60 5.37
CA LEU A 495 -80.26 -18.38 4.63
C LEU A 495 -79.79 -17.26 5.57
N LYS A 496 -80.43 -17.11 6.75
CA LYS A 496 -80.01 -16.16 7.79
C LYS A 496 -78.70 -16.56 8.48
N GLU A 497 -78.42 -17.86 8.61
CA GLU A 497 -77.16 -18.37 9.18
C GLU A 497 -75.98 -18.14 8.22
N ILE A 498 -76.17 -18.42 6.93
CA ILE A 498 -75.16 -18.18 5.88
C ILE A 498 -74.85 -16.69 5.73
N ALA A 499 -75.85 -15.83 5.87
CA ALA A 499 -75.73 -14.37 5.72
C ALA A 499 -75.75 -13.61 7.07
N ALA A 500 -75.30 -14.23 8.16
CA ALA A 500 -75.37 -13.65 9.51
C ALA A 500 -74.61 -12.31 9.67
N ASP A 501 -73.59 -12.08 8.84
CA ASP A 501 -72.76 -10.86 8.83
C ASP A 501 -73.34 -9.73 7.95
N ASP A 502 -74.35 -10.01 7.12
CA ASP A 502 -74.83 -9.10 6.07
C ASP A 502 -76.07 -8.29 6.52
N PRO A 503 -75.97 -6.95 6.65
CA PRO A 503 -77.08 -6.12 7.11
C PRO A 503 -78.21 -6.02 6.08
N VAL A 504 -77.92 -6.03 4.77
CA VAL A 504 -78.89 -5.90 3.69
C VAL A 504 -79.74 -7.17 3.60
N VAL A 505 -79.10 -8.33 3.64
CA VAL A 505 -79.79 -9.63 3.66
C VAL A 505 -80.59 -9.80 4.95
N SER A 506 -80.07 -9.36 6.11
CA SER A 506 -80.84 -9.38 7.36
C SER A 506 -82.12 -8.54 7.29
N ALA A 507 -82.06 -7.37 6.62
CA ALA A 507 -83.21 -6.49 6.42
C ALA A 507 -84.21 -7.05 5.40
N ALA A 508 -83.73 -7.69 4.33
CA ALA A 508 -84.57 -8.35 3.34
C ALA A 508 -85.29 -9.58 3.91
N ILE A 509 -84.66 -10.37 4.80
CA ILE A 509 -85.35 -11.45 5.53
C ILE A 509 -86.37 -10.86 6.53
N ALA A 510 -86.07 -9.72 7.16
CA ALA A 510 -86.96 -9.06 8.12
C ALA A 510 -88.19 -8.37 7.49
N SER A 511 -88.16 -8.04 6.19
CA SER A 511 -89.32 -7.48 5.48
C SER A 511 -90.35 -8.54 5.10
N ILE A 512 -89.99 -9.83 5.12
CA ILE A 512 -90.91 -10.93 4.81
C ILE A 512 -91.97 -11.06 5.91
N ASN A 513 -93.22 -10.92 5.51
CA ASN A 513 -94.39 -11.12 6.36
C ASN A 513 -94.39 -12.51 7.03
N PRO A 514 -94.50 -12.64 8.37
CA PRO A 514 -94.46 -13.93 9.05
C PRO A 514 -95.50 -14.96 8.57
N ALA A 515 -96.64 -14.50 8.06
CA ALA A 515 -97.63 -15.40 7.46
C ALA A 515 -97.13 -16.09 6.17
N ALA A 516 -96.16 -15.50 5.45
CA ALA A 516 -95.59 -16.06 4.23
C ALA A 516 -94.77 -17.33 4.53
N TYR A 517 -93.78 -17.27 5.43
CA TYR A 517 -92.96 -18.45 5.75
C TYR A 517 -93.63 -19.47 6.67
N GLN A 518 -94.59 -19.08 7.52
CA GLN A 518 -95.30 -20.01 8.41
C GLN A 518 -96.43 -20.80 7.74
N ARG A 519 -97.08 -20.25 6.70
CA ARG A 519 -98.18 -20.92 5.97
C ARG A 519 -97.80 -21.35 4.56
N GLY A 520 -96.60 -21.01 4.11
CA GLY A 520 -96.21 -21.10 2.71
C GLY A 520 -96.88 -20.06 1.83
N ILE A 521 -96.46 -20.09 0.57
CA ILE A 521 -96.85 -19.17 -0.50
C ILE A 521 -97.43 -20.00 -1.65
N PRO A 522 -98.50 -19.56 -2.32
CA PRO A 522 -99.00 -20.22 -3.52
C PRO A 522 -98.01 -20.06 -4.69
N SER A 523 -97.69 -21.17 -5.36
CA SER A 523 -96.98 -21.15 -6.63
C SER A 523 -97.80 -20.46 -7.73
N SER A 524 -97.16 -19.98 -8.80
CA SER A 524 -97.79 -19.24 -9.90
C SER A 524 -98.99 -20.00 -10.50
N ALA A 525 -98.83 -21.30 -10.76
CA ALA A 525 -99.91 -22.16 -11.25
C ALA A 525 -101.14 -22.17 -10.30
N LEU A 526 -100.92 -22.19 -8.98
CA LEU A 526 -101.98 -22.19 -7.98
C LEU A 526 -102.68 -20.82 -7.91
N LEU A 527 -101.94 -19.72 -8.05
CA LEU A 527 -102.51 -18.38 -8.19
C LEU A 527 -103.41 -18.25 -9.43
N ILE A 528 -102.99 -18.82 -10.56
CA ILE A 528 -103.75 -18.85 -11.82
C ILE A 528 -105.05 -19.66 -11.65
N ASP A 529 -104.98 -20.86 -11.09
CA ASP A 529 -106.16 -21.70 -10.87
C ASP A 529 -107.13 -21.16 -9.81
N ARG A 530 -106.64 -20.35 -8.86
CA ARG A 530 -107.51 -19.57 -7.97
C ARG A 530 -108.07 -18.32 -8.65
N PHE A 531 -107.29 -17.63 -9.47
CA PHE A 531 -107.77 -16.52 -10.28
C PHE A 531 -108.94 -16.95 -11.17
N ARG A 532 -108.84 -18.09 -11.86
CA ARG A 532 -109.93 -18.65 -12.69
C ARG A 532 -111.25 -18.80 -11.92
N ARG A 533 -111.20 -19.19 -10.64
CA ARG A 533 -112.38 -19.28 -9.75
C ARG A 533 -112.88 -17.90 -9.35
N VAL A 534 -111.98 -17.05 -8.82
CA VAL A 534 -112.30 -15.69 -8.39
C VAL A 534 -112.88 -14.86 -9.53
N ALA A 535 -112.30 -14.91 -10.74
CA ALA A 535 -112.83 -14.27 -11.95
C ALA A 535 -114.24 -14.75 -12.31
N GLY A 536 -114.53 -16.05 -12.12
CA GLY A 536 -115.85 -16.64 -12.29
C GLY A 536 -116.91 -16.17 -11.28
N GLU A 537 -116.48 -15.58 -10.16
CA GLU A 537 -117.37 -15.03 -9.12
C GLU A 537 -117.41 -13.49 -9.17
N VAL A 538 -116.28 -12.83 -9.42
CA VAL A 538 -116.15 -11.39 -9.69
C VAL A 538 -116.99 -10.99 -10.91
N ARG A 539 -117.05 -11.81 -11.97
CA ARG A 539 -117.95 -11.59 -13.12
C ARG A 539 -119.44 -11.63 -12.73
N LYS A 540 -119.83 -12.37 -11.68
CA LYS A 540 -121.20 -12.35 -11.13
C LYS A 540 -121.40 -11.11 -10.24
N ALA A 541 -120.38 -10.72 -9.47
CA ALA A 541 -120.41 -9.53 -8.62
C ALA A 541 -120.51 -8.22 -9.44
N ALA A 542 -119.86 -8.17 -10.61
CA ALA A 542 -119.81 -7.01 -11.51
C ALA A 542 -121.16 -6.62 -12.15
N LEU A 543 -122.20 -7.43 -11.97
CA LEU A 543 -123.54 -7.20 -12.50
C LEU A 543 -124.52 -6.69 -11.42
N LEU A 544 -124.03 -6.36 -10.22
CA LEU A 544 -124.78 -5.65 -9.17
C LEU A 544 -124.50 -4.14 -9.26
N PRO A 545 -125.52 -3.28 -9.02
CA PRO A 545 -125.29 -1.90 -8.57
C PRO A 545 -124.56 -1.89 -7.21
N GLU A 546 -123.79 -0.85 -6.93
CA GLU A 546 -122.91 -0.79 -5.75
C GLU A 546 -123.66 -0.89 -4.40
N ASP A 547 -124.86 -0.30 -4.30
CA ASP A 547 -125.70 -0.28 -3.09
C ASP A 547 -126.74 -1.44 -3.01
N ALA A 548 -126.57 -2.52 -3.78
CA ALA A 548 -127.66 -3.46 -4.04
C ALA A 548 -127.81 -4.58 -2.98
N GLY A 549 -128.98 -4.65 -2.33
CA GLY A 549 -129.33 -5.69 -1.35
C GLY A 549 -129.63 -7.08 -1.94
N MET A 550 -129.88 -8.07 -1.06
CA MET A 550 -129.93 -9.52 -1.33
C MET A 550 -130.58 -9.95 -2.66
N ALA A 551 -131.71 -9.35 -3.06
CA ALA A 551 -132.42 -9.70 -4.29
C ALA A 551 -131.57 -9.51 -5.58
N SER A 552 -130.62 -8.57 -5.57
CA SER A 552 -129.75 -8.28 -6.71
C SER A 552 -128.75 -9.40 -7.01
N HIS A 553 -128.29 -10.13 -5.99
CA HIS A 553 -127.40 -11.30 -6.17
C HIS A 553 -128.09 -12.44 -6.93
N LEU A 554 -129.43 -12.52 -6.92
CA LEU A 554 -130.18 -13.48 -7.72
C LEU A 554 -130.30 -13.03 -9.19
N ALA A 555 -130.50 -11.72 -9.42
CA ALA A 555 -130.54 -11.15 -10.77
C ALA A 555 -129.17 -11.25 -11.47
N SER A 556 -128.08 -11.01 -10.75
CA SER A 556 -126.72 -11.10 -11.31
C SER A 556 -126.33 -12.54 -11.67
N LEU A 557 -126.76 -13.54 -10.88
CA LEU A 557 -126.59 -14.96 -11.23
C LEU A 557 -127.26 -15.30 -12.57
N ALA A 558 -128.45 -14.78 -12.85
CA ALA A 558 -129.13 -14.99 -14.13
C ALA A 558 -128.40 -14.29 -15.29
N MET A 559 -128.06 -13.00 -15.14
CA MET A 559 -127.41 -12.22 -16.22
C MET A 559 -125.96 -12.67 -16.49
N SER A 560 -125.26 -13.24 -15.50
CA SER A 560 -123.87 -13.70 -15.65
C SER A 560 -123.68 -14.81 -16.71
N LYS A 561 -124.76 -15.50 -17.11
CA LYS A 561 -124.73 -16.51 -18.18
C LYS A 561 -124.90 -15.95 -19.60
N VAL A 562 -125.24 -14.67 -19.73
CA VAL A 562 -125.55 -14.00 -21.02
C VAL A 562 -124.45 -12.99 -21.40
N LEU A 563 -123.57 -12.62 -20.45
CA LEU A 563 -122.46 -11.71 -20.69
C LEU A 563 -121.34 -12.39 -21.51
N PHE A 564 -120.96 -11.80 -22.64
CA PHE A 564 -119.84 -12.27 -23.46
C PHE A 564 -118.51 -12.07 -22.73
N LYS A 565 -117.70 -13.14 -22.62
CA LYS A 565 -116.33 -13.07 -22.11
C LYS A 565 -115.48 -12.20 -23.06
N LYS A 566 -114.78 -11.18 -22.54
CA LYS A 566 -113.72 -10.49 -23.30
C LYS A 566 -112.42 -11.29 -23.18
N SER A 567 -111.59 -11.28 -24.21
CA SER A 567 -110.33 -12.05 -24.26
C SER A 567 -109.19 -11.22 -24.85
N GLY A 568 -107.98 -11.43 -24.36
CA GLY A 568 -106.82 -10.63 -24.76
C GLY A 568 -106.73 -9.29 -24.03
N LEU A 569 -105.87 -8.40 -24.52
CA LEU A 569 -105.64 -7.05 -23.98
C LEU A 569 -106.82 -6.10 -24.25
N ALA A 570 -107.97 -6.38 -23.63
CA ALA A 570 -109.20 -5.62 -23.81
C ALA A 570 -109.04 -4.18 -23.30
N VAL A 571 -109.29 -3.19 -24.17
CA VAL A 571 -109.28 -1.77 -23.82
C VAL A 571 -110.58 -1.40 -23.11
N GLY A 572 -110.48 -0.81 -21.92
CA GLY A 572 -111.62 -0.35 -21.12
C GLY A 572 -111.41 -0.52 -19.61
N ALA A 573 -112.19 0.23 -18.81
CA ALA A 573 -112.19 0.14 -17.35
C ALA A 573 -113.20 -0.90 -16.80
N ASP A 574 -114.00 -1.52 -17.67
CA ASP A 574 -114.98 -2.54 -17.30
C ASP A 574 -114.34 -3.70 -16.54
N VAL A 575 -115.05 -4.28 -15.57
CA VAL A 575 -114.58 -5.46 -14.82
C VAL A 575 -114.18 -6.61 -15.75
N GLU A 576 -114.93 -6.85 -16.82
CA GLU A 576 -114.59 -7.91 -17.80
C GLU A 576 -113.32 -7.60 -18.60
N ALA A 577 -113.00 -6.31 -18.83
CA ALA A 577 -111.75 -5.91 -19.48
C ALA A 577 -110.55 -6.05 -18.52
N VAL A 578 -110.73 -5.68 -17.24
CA VAL A 578 -109.74 -5.91 -16.18
C VAL A 578 -109.46 -7.40 -15.99
N LEU A 579 -110.51 -8.24 -15.92
CA LEU A 579 -110.36 -9.70 -15.83
C LEU A 579 -109.63 -10.26 -17.06
N ALA A 580 -109.96 -9.82 -18.28
CA ALA A 580 -109.29 -10.27 -19.49
C ALA A 580 -107.80 -9.90 -19.54
N ARG A 581 -107.44 -8.65 -19.19
CA ARG A 581 -106.03 -8.23 -19.08
C ARG A 581 -105.29 -9.00 -17.99
N THR A 582 -105.93 -9.22 -16.83
CA THR A 582 -105.35 -10.02 -15.75
C THR A 582 -105.09 -11.46 -16.19
N GLU A 583 -106.02 -12.09 -16.92
CA GLU A 583 -105.85 -13.46 -17.43
C GLU A 583 -104.62 -13.57 -18.35
N VAL A 584 -104.42 -12.59 -19.25
CA VAL A 584 -103.23 -12.51 -20.12
C VAL A 584 -101.95 -12.30 -19.32
N LEU A 585 -101.90 -11.31 -18.42
CA LEU A 585 -100.71 -10.99 -17.63
C LEU A 585 -100.29 -12.16 -16.72
N LEU A 586 -101.26 -12.94 -16.22
CA LEU A 586 -101.00 -14.17 -15.47
C LEU A 586 -100.47 -15.33 -16.33
N GLU A 587 -100.87 -15.41 -17.60
CA GLU A 587 -100.34 -16.38 -18.57
C GLU A 587 -98.95 -15.97 -19.10
N GLU A 588 -98.66 -14.66 -19.17
CA GLU A 588 -97.34 -14.08 -19.41
C GLU A 588 -96.40 -14.17 -18.19
N GLY A 589 -96.97 -14.41 -16.99
CA GLY A 589 -96.24 -14.60 -15.73
C GLY A 589 -96.03 -13.35 -14.88
N ASP A 590 -96.50 -12.18 -15.30
CA ASP A 590 -96.40 -10.93 -14.55
C ASP A 590 -97.50 -10.84 -13.47
N LEU A 591 -97.16 -11.38 -12.29
CA LEU A 591 -98.01 -11.33 -11.10
C LEU A 591 -98.21 -9.91 -10.54
N ASP A 592 -97.32 -8.95 -10.82
CA ASP A 592 -97.43 -7.59 -10.30
C ASP A 592 -98.40 -6.76 -11.14
N ALA A 593 -98.24 -6.75 -12.47
CA ALA A 593 -99.20 -6.13 -13.37
C ALA A 593 -100.61 -6.74 -13.21
N ALA A 594 -100.71 -8.07 -13.09
CA ALA A 594 -101.97 -8.75 -12.80
C ALA A 594 -102.60 -8.33 -11.45
N ALA A 595 -101.78 -8.19 -10.39
CA ALA A 595 -102.26 -7.72 -9.10
C ALA A 595 -102.69 -6.23 -9.13
N ARG A 596 -102.00 -5.39 -9.91
CA ARG A 596 -102.33 -3.96 -10.09
C ARG A 596 -103.67 -3.79 -10.80
N GLU A 597 -103.90 -4.50 -11.90
CA GLU A 597 -105.18 -4.53 -12.63
C GLU A 597 -106.34 -4.94 -11.70
N MET A 598 -106.21 -6.07 -11.01
CA MET A 598 -107.23 -6.56 -10.07
C MET A 598 -107.46 -5.64 -8.86
N ASN A 599 -106.45 -4.86 -8.45
CA ASN A 599 -106.58 -3.85 -7.40
C ASN A 599 -107.30 -2.57 -7.88
N GLY A 600 -107.37 -2.35 -9.21
CA GLY A 600 -108.17 -1.30 -9.85
C GLY A 600 -109.68 -1.53 -9.81
N LEU A 601 -110.12 -2.78 -9.62
CA LEU A 601 -111.54 -3.12 -9.38
C LEU A 601 -112.11 -2.35 -8.19
N GLN A 602 -113.39 -2.01 -8.24
CA GLN A 602 -114.11 -1.36 -7.14
C GLN A 602 -115.29 -2.23 -6.66
N GLY A 603 -116.06 -1.75 -5.69
CA GLY A 603 -117.29 -2.42 -5.27
C GLY A 603 -117.12 -3.84 -4.72
N TRP A 604 -118.17 -4.65 -4.87
CA TRP A 604 -118.16 -6.07 -4.52
C TRP A 604 -117.09 -6.88 -5.25
N ALA A 605 -116.73 -6.49 -6.48
CA ALA A 605 -115.64 -7.11 -7.23
C ALA A 605 -114.28 -6.96 -6.50
N LYS A 606 -114.03 -5.81 -5.86
CA LYS A 606 -112.83 -5.55 -5.03
C LYS A 606 -112.84 -6.31 -3.70
N VAL A 607 -114.01 -6.45 -3.07
CA VAL A 607 -114.17 -7.20 -1.82
C VAL A 607 -113.86 -8.69 -2.05
N LEU A 608 -114.33 -9.23 -3.18
CA LEU A 608 -114.17 -10.63 -3.55
C LEU A 608 -112.77 -10.96 -4.10
N SER A 609 -112.10 -10.02 -4.76
CA SER A 609 -110.69 -10.19 -5.17
C SER A 609 -109.68 -10.01 -4.03
N LYS A 610 -110.09 -9.42 -2.90
CA LYS A 610 -109.23 -9.03 -1.77
C LYS A 610 -108.31 -10.14 -1.27
N ASP A 611 -108.83 -11.35 -1.08
CA ASP A 611 -108.05 -12.45 -0.50
C ASP A 611 -106.99 -12.96 -1.49
N TRP A 612 -107.35 -13.09 -2.78
CA TRP A 612 -106.40 -13.40 -3.86
C TRP A 612 -105.35 -12.30 -4.03
N LEU A 613 -105.74 -11.02 -3.94
CA LEU A 613 -104.81 -9.89 -3.93
C LEU A 613 -103.85 -9.93 -2.73
N SER A 614 -104.31 -10.37 -1.55
CA SER A 614 -103.44 -10.58 -0.39
C SER A 614 -102.47 -11.76 -0.60
N GLU A 615 -102.94 -12.79 -1.32
CA GLU A 615 -102.15 -13.89 -1.88
C GLU A 615 -100.97 -13.36 -2.71
N CYS A 616 -101.29 -12.66 -3.81
CA CYS A 616 -100.32 -12.11 -4.75
C CYS A 616 -99.34 -11.14 -4.07
N ARG A 617 -99.79 -10.28 -3.14
CA ARG A 617 -98.88 -9.39 -2.39
C ARG A 617 -97.85 -10.17 -1.57
N ARG A 618 -98.26 -11.20 -0.82
CA ARG A 618 -97.32 -12.06 -0.05
C ARG A 618 -96.34 -12.83 -0.95
N VAL A 619 -96.74 -13.15 -2.18
CA VAL A 619 -95.85 -13.76 -3.18
C VAL A 619 -94.82 -12.74 -3.67
N LEU A 620 -95.26 -11.52 -4.00
CA LEU A 620 -94.40 -10.43 -4.47
C LEU A 620 -93.44 -9.92 -3.38
N GLU A 621 -93.89 -9.80 -2.13
CA GLU A 621 -93.07 -9.48 -0.95
C GLU A 621 -91.86 -10.41 -0.85
N VAL A 622 -92.06 -11.73 -1.02
CA VAL A 622 -90.99 -12.72 -0.90
C VAL A 622 -90.15 -12.85 -2.17
N LYS A 623 -90.75 -12.71 -3.37
CA LYS A 623 -89.96 -12.61 -4.61
C LYS A 623 -89.01 -11.40 -4.55
N GLN A 624 -89.51 -10.22 -4.18
CA GLN A 624 -88.72 -9.01 -4.02
C GLN A 624 -87.61 -9.18 -2.96
N ALA A 625 -87.92 -9.79 -1.81
CA ALA A 625 -86.90 -10.07 -0.79
C ALA A 625 -85.80 -11.01 -1.31
N LEU A 626 -86.17 -12.13 -1.97
CA LEU A 626 -85.20 -13.08 -2.51
C LEU A 626 -84.37 -12.49 -3.67
N ASP A 627 -84.99 -11.70 -4.55
CA ASP A 627 -84.27 -11.05 -5.65
C ASP A 627 -83.31 -9.96 -5.13
N VAL A 628 -83.66 -9.21 -4.07
CA VAL A 628 -82.72 -8.30 -3.38
C VAL A 628 -81.52 -9.06 -2.81
N ILE A 629 -81.76 -10.16 -2.10
CA ILE A 629 -80.71 -11.01 -1.53
C ILE A 629 -79.84 -11.61 -2.65
N ALA A 630 -80.43 -12.02 -3.78
CA ALA A 630 -79.69 -12.48 -4.96
C ALA A 630 -78.84 -11.38 -5.60
N THR A 631 -79.32 -10.13 -5.64
CA THR A 631 -78.51 -9.01 -6.14
C THR A 631 -77.36 -8.64 -5.22
N GLU A 632 -77.57 -8.67 -3.90
CA GLU A 632 -76.51 -8.39 -2.92
C GLU A 632 -75.42 -9.47 -2.95
N ALA A 633 -75.82 -10.75 -3.03
CA ALA A 633 -74.87 -11.85 -3.15
C ALA A 633 -74.03 -11.79 -4.44
N ARG A 634 -74.64 -11.34 -5.55
CA ARG A 634 -73.93 -11.08 -6.82
C ARG A 634 -73.00 -9.87 -6.72
N LEU A 635 -73.44 -8.80 -6.08
CA LEU A 635 -72.63 -7.60 -5.83
C LEU A 635 -71.40 -7.96 -4.98
N ASN A 636 -71.60 -8.70 -3.89
CA ASN A 636 -70.51 -9.19 -3.03
C ASN A 636 -69.57 -10.14 -3.79
N SER A 637 -70.06 -10.98 -4.71
CA SER A 637 -69.19 -11.79 -5.58
C SER A 637 -68.39 -10.99 -6.63
N LEU A 638 -68.71 -9.70 -6.84
CA LEU A 638 -67.99 -8.78 -7.73
C LEU A 638 -67.13 -7.75 -6.98
N LEU A 639 -67.15 -7.75 -5.65
CA LEU A 639 -66.28 -6.92 -4.80
C LEU A 639 -65.08 -7.69 -4.23
N ILE A 640 -64.95 -8.98 -4.54
CA ILE A 640 -63.84 -9.85 -4.10
C ILE A 640 -62.87 -10.02 -5.29
N ASP A 641 -62.14 -8.95 -5.59
CA ASP A 641 -61.08 -8.81 -6.61
C ASP A 641 -59.72 -8.55 -5.92
#